data_AF-A0A9P5BYP3-F1
#
_entry.id   AF-A0A9P5BYP3-F1
#
_cell.length_a   1.000
_cell.length_b   1.000
_cell.length_c   1.000
_cell.angle_alpha   90.00
_cell.angle_beta   90.00
_cell.angle_gamma   90.00
#
_symmetry.space_group_name_H-M   'P 1'
#
loop_
_entity.id
_entity.type
_entity.pdbx_description
1 polymer ?
#
loop_
_entity_poly.entity_id
_entity_poly.type
_entity_poly.pdbx_seq_one_letter_code
_entity_poly.pdbx_strand_id
1 'polypeptide(L)'
;MATKSTAWNQVIAGFGLMFNSWGLINAFGVFQEYYSSFHPALSTLSSISWIGSLQIFLMLACGSATGSFVDRGYAQLMTFIGCALVTLGLLFTSFSGEFTSAHRPVYYQVLLSQGVLSGMGMSLLLVPSTAIVPTHFTQNRALAVGLANTGASLGGIVYPVLTRRLLASVGFSWGMRATALVVLATTGVGGLLVRQRADLTKSPFKRTLYRFSCLKDPPYALFVAGIFFSFAGIYIPYFYISAWVRDTAFPLHDVSTYYLISIMNAGGLVGRIIPNFVADKFISGPVLTQALATIACAGPTGLLSALLARQLGLSICVLDAKQSPIEVGGADAITARTQQYLEVASNAEQNVGTNAGILGELLNRGVKCNTSTTYADGEFTSRQSKWWNEIPHTFYNNLLMIGQPYIERHFASHIDVPIYYDEPALSFSHKKSPLSVTVRTAKRTVEGRFCLAADGARSFVRNHLNIGWEGTKPNMVWAVLDCWIDTTFPVTREIVTLQVNGESRMAWIPRERGMQRFYVLLDGEITHERTEASIRRHMAPHHVEFTHVEWFSRFEIKERVASTFLYPTSSEPFILAGDAAHVHSVNGGQGMNTGLSDAFNLIWRLYFLLRHHSLPSSSSDQILSSYDTERRETAKGVIDVAAKLVRSTLADAKGYVELIEKNAGFITGMGVQYSGLSSPLVRESEHSIWKAGQRAPDLWLSDPKGDAVRLYQKLIYGRYLLIIVAAVRRAMEVQNSDFVMLLRLTGLSARRVGVQGRSEDVEEETHPEAFGCSWVKRGEEYAVLVRPDCCIEFVGDVDEVLEYTASRLPGLI
;
A
#
# COMPACT_ATOMS: atom_id res chain seq x y z
N MET A 1 2.34 23.43 2.37
CA MET A 1 3.35 23.08 1.35
C MET A 1 4.59 23.91 1.60
N ALA A 2 5.76 23.29 1.77
CA ALA A 2 7.02 24.00 1.83
C ALA A 2 7.32 24.61 0.45
N THR A 3 7.81 25.85 0.38
CA THR A 3 8.22 26.45 -0.90
C THR A 3 9.37 25.62 -1.51
N LYS A 4 9.49 25.54 -2.85
CA LYS A 4 10.61 24.80 -3.50
C LYS A 4 11.99 25.21 -2.95
N SER A 5 12.16 26.50 -2.60
CA SER A 5 13.38 27.03 -1.97
C SER A 5 13.65 26.38 -0.60
N THR A 6 12.63 26.24 0.26
CA THR A 6 12.80 25.61 1.58
C THR A 6 13.20 24.14 1.52
N ALA A 7 12.76 23.39 0.51
CA ALA A 7 13.13 21.98 0.32
C ALA A 7 14.60 21.83 -0.11
N TRP A 8 15.07 22.61 -1.08
CA TRP A 8 16.47 22.58 -1.52
C TRP A 8 17.45 23.09 -0.47
N ASN A 9 17.02 24.02 0.40
CA ASN A 9 17.81 24.40 1.57
C ASN A 9 18.09 23.22 2.51
N GLN A 10 17.18 22.24 2.60
CA GLN A 10 17.42 21.03 3.38
C GLN A 10 18.46 20.12 2.72
N VAL A 11 18.53 20.08 1.39
CA VAL A 11 19.59 19.35 0.66
C VAL A 11 20.95 19.97 0.96
N ILE A 12 21.06 21.30 0.92
CA ILE A 12 22.29 22.03 1.27
C ILE A 12 22.66 21.78 2.74
N ALA A 13 21.67 21.80 3.63
CA ALA A 13 21.88 21.49 5.03
C ALA A 13 22.42 20.06 5.21
N GLY A 14 21.72 19.06 4.68
CA GLY A 14 22.13 17.66 4.72
C GLY A 14 23.51 17.41 4.11
N PHE A 15 23.83 18.11 3.01
CA PHE A 15 25.15 18.11 2.40
C PHE A 15 26.25 18.56 3.38
N GLY A 16 26.08 19.71 4.03
CA GLY A 16 27.05 20.22 5.01
C GLY A 16 27.22 19.30 6.22
N LEU A 17 26.15 18.64 6.67
CA LEU A 17 26.21 17.68 7.76
C LEU A 17 26.92 16.37 7.36
N MET A 18 26.68 15.86 6.15
CA MET A 18 27.37 14.69 5.60
C MET A 18 28.84 14.95 5.32
N PHE A 19 29.18 16.16 4.88
CA PHE A 19 30.56 16.62 4.70
C PHE A 19 31.39 16.51 5.98
N ASN A 20 30.79 16.82 7.13
CA ASN A 20 31.48 16.86 8.43
C ASN A 20 31.27 15.62 9.32
N SER A 21 30.54 14.63 8.84
CA SER A 21 30.40 13.34 9.50
C SER A 21 31.18 12.28 8.72
N TRP A 22 30.55 11.68 7.72
CA TRP A 22 31.20 10.70 6.86
C TRP A 22 32.41 11.26 6.10
N GLY A 23 32.41 12.54 5.72
CA GLY A 23 33.54 13.13 4.99
C GLY A 23 34.84 13.19 5.81
N LEU A 24 34.77 13.48 7.11
CA LEU A 24 35.92 13.43 8.01
C LEU A 24 36.40 11.99 8.25
N ILE A 25 35.47 11.04 8.40
CA ILE A 25 35.79 9.61 8.55
C ILE A 25 36.50 9.07 7.31
N ASN A 26 35.99 9.41 6.12
CA ASN A 26 36.59 9.00 4.85
C ASN A 26 37.99 9.58 4.65
N ALA A 27 38.35 10.63 5.40
CA ALA A 27 39.67 11.24 5.39
C ALA A 27 40.63 10.66 6.45
N PHE A 28 40.17 9.72 7.30
CA PHE A 28 40.96 9.22 8.42
C PHE A 28 42.31 8.60 8.00
N GLY A 29 42.40 8.01 6.81
CA GLY A 29 43.65 7.44 6.31
C GLY A 29 44.84 8.40 6.27
N VAL A 30 44.60 9.72 6.11
CA VAL A 30 45.67 10.74 6.20
C VAL A 30 46.19 10.89 7.63
N PHE A 31 45.31 10.80 8.62
CA PHE A 31 45.69 10.81 10.03
C PHE A 31 46.39 9.51 10.43
N GLN A 32 45.91 8.36 9.93
CA GLN A 32 46.55 7.06 10.12
C GLN A 32 48.01 7.10 9.64
N GLU A 33 48.23 7.63 8.43
CA GLU A 33 49.57 7.82 7.88
C GLU A 33 50.40 8.81 8.69
N TYR A 34 49.86 9.99 9.01
CA TYR A 34 50.56 11.02 9.77
C TYR A 34 51.00 10.55 11.17
N TYR A 35 50.11 9.89 11.92
CA TYR A 35 50.41 9.36 13.24
C TYR A 35 51.44 8.21 13.20
N SER A 36 51.49 7.45 12.11
CA SER A 36 52.51 6.42 11.88
C SER A 36 53.88 6.98 11.51
N SER A 37 53.94 8.22 11.02
CA SER A 37 55.17 8.87 10.52
C SER A 37 56.08 9.46 11.60
N PHE A 38 55.63 9.54 12.86
CA PHE A 38 56.45 10.04 13.97
C PHE A 38 57.62 9.10 14.29
N HIS A 39 58.71 9.65 14.85
CA HIS A 39 59.85 8.87 15.34
C HIS A 39 60.10 9.14 16.84
N PRO A 40 59.79 8.21 17.75
CA PRO A 40 59.02 6.98 17.53
C PRO A 40 57.55 7.27 17.19
N ALA A 41 56.88 6.34 16.51
CA ALA A 41 55.49 6.45 16.08
C ALA A 41 54.55 6.74 17.28
N LEU A 42 53.40 7.37 17.02
CA LEU A 42 52.43 7.71 18.08
C LEU A 42 52.03 6.48 18.90
N SER A 43 51.82 5.35 18.23
CA SER A 43 51.57 4.01 18.79
C SER A 43 51.72 2.96 17.69
N THR A 44 51.33 1.70 17.94
CA THR A 44 51.25 0.66 16.91
C THR A 44 50.19 1.01 15.84
N LEU A 45 50.36 0.50 14.61
CA LEU A 45 49.38 0.71 13.51
C LEU A 45 47.95 0.32 13.90
N SER A 46 47.81 -0.81 14.61
CA SER A 46 46.54 -1.28 15.17
C SER A 46 45.96 -0.30 16.19
N SER A 47 46.76 0.16 17.16
CA SER A 47 46.33 1.16 18.15
C SER A 47 45.89 2.47 17.48
N ILE A 48 46.62 2.98 16.49
CA ILE A 48 46.22 4.21 15.80
C ILE A 48 44.87 4.04 15.08
N SER A 49 44.64 2.87 14.47
CA SER A 49 43.38 2.57 13.77
C SER A 49 42.14 2.56 14.69
N TRP A 50 42.33 2.35 16.00
CA TRP A 50 41.25 2.43 16.99
C TRP A 50 40.66 3.84 17.08
N ILE A 51 41.45 4.89 16.80
CA ILE A 51 40.96 6.27 16.82
C ILE A 51 39.85 6.43 15.78
N GLY A 52 40.10 6.09 14.52
CA GLY A 52 39.11 6.19 13.45
C GLY A 52 37.98 5.16 13.56
N SER A 53 38.30 3.94 14.01
CA SER A 53 37.29 2.89 14.21
C SER A 53 36.29 3.26 15.30
N LEU A 54 36.76 3.92 16.38
CA LEU A 54 35.91 4.40 17.46
C LEU A 54 35.01 5.56 17.02
N GLN A 55 35.50 6.43 16.12
CA GLN A 55 34.64 7.46 15.50
C GLN A 55 33.48 6.82 14.73
N ILE A 56 33.76 5.83 13.89
CA ILE A 56 32.75 5.11 13.11
C ILE A 56 31.76 4.40 14.05
N PHE A 57 32.29 3.68 15.04
CA PHE A 57 31.47 2.96 16.02
C PHE A 57 30.53 3.91 16.76
N LEU A 58 31.03 4.98 17.34
CA LEU A 58 30.20 5.94 18.10
C LEU A 58 29.19 6.66 17.20
N MET A 59 29.61 7.05 15.99
CA MET A 59 28.72 7.69 15.03
C MET A 59 27.49 6.81 14.73
N LEU A 60 27.71 5.51 14.47
CA LEU A 60 26.65 4.55 14.15
C LEU A 60 25.88 4.08 15.39
N ALA A 61 26.56 3.72 16.48
CA ALA A 61 25.94 3.17 17.69
C ALA A 61 25.07 4.21 18.41
N CYS A 62 25.52 5.46 18.50
CA CYS A 62 24.72 6.55 19.07
C CYS A 62 23.63 7.05 18.10
N GLY A 63 23.67 6.65 16.82
CA GLY A 63 22.70 7.10 15.80
C GLY A 63 21.27 6.69 16.11
N SER A 64 21.07 5.53 16.75
CA SER A 64 19.74 5.08 17.20
C SER A 64 19.12 6.02 18.25
N ALA A 65 19.91 6.46 19.25
CA ALA A 65 19.48 7.46 20.21
C ALA A 65 19.21 8.81 19.55
N THR A 66 20.08 9.24 18.62
CA THR A 66 19.90 10.47 17.82
C THR A 66 18.59 10.43 17.02
N GLY A 67 18.22 9.30 16.43
CA GLY A 67 16.93 9.09 15.78
C GLY A 67 15.74 9.41 16.67
N SER A 68 15.77 8.91 17.92
CA SER A 68 14.73 9.19 18.91
C SER A 68 14.60 10.70 19.21
N PHE A 69 15.72 11.43 19.27
CA PHE A 69 15.69 12.89 19.48
C PHE A 69 15.20 13.67 18.26
N VAL A 70 15.62 13.26 17.06
CA VAL A 70 15.11 13.84 15.81
C VAL A 70 13.61 13.64 15.72
N ASP A 71 13.09 12.44 15.97
CA ASP A 71 11.65 12.17 15.95
C ASP A 71 10.84 13.05 16.92
N ARG A 72 11.44 13.44 18.05
CA ARG A 72 10.83 14.35 19.04
C ARG A 72 10.88 15.83 18.67
N GLY A 73 11.42 16.18 17.50
CA GLY A 73 11.51 17.57 17.03
C GLY A 73 12.81 18.28 17.37
N TYR A 74 13.82 17.59 17.92
CA TYR A 74 15.07 18.23 18.38
C TYR A 74 16.16 18.30 17.31
N ALA A 75 15.86 18.09 16.03
CA ALA A 75 16.91 17.91 15.04
C ALA A 75 17.84 19.12 14.85
N GLN A 76 17.30 20.34 14.96
CA GLN A 76 18.11 21.57 14.89
C GLN A 76 19.05 21.69 16.09
N LEU A 77 18.56 21.40 17.30
CA LEU A 77 19.36 21.39 18.53
C LEU A 77 20.47 20.34 18.45
N MET A 78 20.14 19.12 18.00
CA MET A 78 21.13 18.04 17.84
C MET A 78 22.24 18.45 16.87
N THR A 79 21.90 19.17 15.80
CA THR A 79 22.87 19.63 14.81
C THR A 79 23.84 20.67 15.39
N PHE A 80 23.36 21.61 16.22
CA PHE A 80 24.22 22.56 16.92
C PHE A 80 25.15 21.88 17.93
N ILE A 81 24.62 20.93 18.71
CA ILE A 81 25.43 20.17 19.68
C ILE A 81 26.47 19.33 18.93
N GLY A 82 26.08 18.65 17.85
CA GLY A 82 26.99 17.88 17.02
C GLY A 82 28.11 18.74 16.44
N CYS A 83 27.78 19.92 15.91
CA CYS A 83 28.75 20.89 15.39
C CYS A 83 29.77 21.29 16.47
N ALA A 84 29.29 21.62 17.67
CA ALA A 84 30.14 21.96 18.79
C ALA A 84 31.06 20.80 19.18
N LEU A 85 30.54 19.57 19.30
CA LEU A 85 31.32 18.40 19.70
C LEU A 85 32.41 18.03 18.67
N VAL A 86 32.10 18.05 17.37
CA VAL A 86 33.12 17.76 16.33
C VAL A 86 34.19 18.85 16.31
N THR A 87 33.79 20.13 16.40
CA THR A 87 34.72 21.26 16.41
C THR A 87 35.62 21.23 17.64
N LEU A 88 35.05 21.02 18.83
CA LEU A 88 35.79 20.91 20.09
C LEU A 88 36.67 19.66 20.11
N GLY A 89 36.23 18.54 19.53
CA GLY A 89 37.06 17.34 19.38
C GLY A 89 38.32 17.60 18.59
N LEU A 90 38.21 18.24 17.42
CA LEU A 90 39.37 18.63 16.61
C LEU A 90 40.23 19.71 17.27
N LEU A 91 39.61 20.67 17.95
CA LEU A 91 40.32 21.71 18.69
C LEU A 91 41.11 21.12 19.87
N PHE A 92 40.53 20.23 20.66
CA PHE A 92 41.24 19.52 21.73
C PHE A 92 42.32 18.59 21.18
N THR A 93 42.10 18.00 20.01
CA THR A 93 43.17 17.25 19.30
C THR A 93 44.36 18.17 19.00
N SER A 94 44.13 19.44 18.66
CA SER A 94 45.20 20.40 18.38
C SER A 94 46.10 20.73 19.57
N PHE A 95 45.56 20.63 20.79
CA PHE A 95 46.28 20.84 22.04
C PHE A 95 47.01 19.57 22.52
N SER A 96 46.83 18.44 21.81
CA SER A 96 47.47 17.18 22.18
C SER A 96 48.98 17.33 22.17
N GLY A 97 49.60 17.11 23.32
CA GLY A 97 51.04 17.25 23.49
C GLY A 97 51.58 18.64 23.80
N GLU A 98 50.76 19.70 23.72
CA GLU A 98 51.19 21.11 23.87
C GLU A 98 51.70 21.41 25.31
N PHE A 99 51.17 20.70 26.30
CA PHE A 99 51.58 20.80 27.72
C PHE A 99 52.50 19.66 28.16
N THR A 100 53.10 18.93 27.23
CA THR A 100 54.01 17.82 27.53
C THR A 100 55.44 18.19 27.17
N SER A 101 56.42 17.67 27.91
CA SER A 101 57.85 17.98 27.71
C SER A 101 58.35 17.69 26.28
N ALA A 102 57.65 16.84 25.52
CA ALA A 102 58.02 16.40 24.19
C ALA A 102 57.34 17.19 23.04
N HIS A 103 56.44 18.14 23.32
CA HIS A 103 55.71 18.95 22.33
C HIS A 103 55.14 18.14 21.14
N ARG A 104 54.67 16.92 21.41
CA ARG A 104 54.18 15.97 20.41
C ARG A 104 52.87 15.33 20.86
N PRO A 105 51.93 15.03 19.94
CA PRO A 105 50.64 14.46 20.31
C PRO A 105 50.78 13.18 21.12
N VAL A 106 49.89 13.00 22.10
CA VAL A 106 49.85 11.82 22.96
C VAL A 106 48.64 10.96 22.59
N TYR A 107 48.85 9.64 22.44
CA TYR A 107 47.84 8.72 21.93
C TYR A 107 46.49 8.81 22.64
N TYR A 108 46.45 8.76 23.98
CA TYR A 108 45.17 8.80 24.71
C TYR A 108 44.44 10.14 24.55
N GLN A 109 45.17 11.26 24.41
CA GLN A 109 44.58 12.59 24.20
C GLN A 109 43.92 12.66 22.83
N VAL A 110 44.58 12.14 21.80
CA VAL A 110 44.02 12.05 20.43
C VAL A 110 42.84 11.07 20.39
N LEU A 111 42.93 9.93 21.08
CA LEU A 111 41.84 8.95 21.15
C LEU A 111 40.57 9.53 21.80
N LEU A 112 40.70 10.26 22.90
CA LEU A 112 39.55 10.87 23.58
C LEU A 112 38.96 12.06 22.80
N SER A 113 39.81 12.91 22.23
CA SER A 113 39.36 14.12 21.52
C SER A 113 38.90 13.82 20.09
N GLN A 114 39.76 13.24 19.26
CA GLN A 114 39.43 12.91 17.88
C GLN A 114 38.53 11.67 17.80
N GLY A 115 38.83 10.62 18.56
CA GLY A 115 38.09 9.36 18.53
C GLY A 115 36.70 9.46 19.15
N VAL A 116 36.64 9.76 20.46
CA VAL A 116 35.39 9.76 21.22
C VAL A 116 34.57 11.02 20.98
N LEU A 117 35.12 12.19 21.26
CA LEU A 117 34.35 13.45 21.26
C LEU A 117 33.84 13.79 19.85
N SER A 118 34.71 13.72 18.84
CA SER A 118 34.26 13.93 17.45
C SER A 118 33.30 12.81 16.99
N GLY A 119 33.52 11.54 17.36
CA GLY A 119 32.62 10.45 16.99
C GLY A 119 31.18 10.63 17.51
N MET A 120 31.05 11.03 18.78
CA MET A 120 29.74 11.38 19.36
C MET A 120 29.11 12.58 18.65
N GLY A 121 29.91 13.60 18.34
CA GLY A 121 29.46 14.76 17.58
C GLY A 121 28.93 14.40 16.19
N MET A 122 29.66 13.54 15.45
CA MET A 122 29.26 13.06 14.13
C MET A 122 27.95 12.28 14.15
N SER A 123 27.68 11.54 15.23
CA SER A 123 26.40 10.83 15.41
C SER A 123 25.20 11.78 15.38
N LEU A 124 25.34 12.93 16.05
CA LEU A 124 24.30 13.95 16.12
C LEU A 124 24.08 14.67 14.79
N LEU A 125 25.05 14.64 13.88
CA LEU A 125 24.95 15.20 12.53
C LEU A 125 24.38 14.20 11.51
N LEU A 126 24.70 12.91 11.67
CA LEU A 126 24.36 11.84 10.72
C LEU A 126 22.84 11.72 10.52
N VAL A 127 22.07 11.62 11.60
CA VAL A 127 20.63 11.35 11.49
C VAL A 127 19.85 12.54 10.92
N PRO A 128 20.02 13.79 11.38
CA PRO A 128 19.33 14.94 10.78
C PRO A 128 19.59 15.06 9.26
N SER A 129 20.81 14.74 8.82
CA SER A 129 21.19 14.85 7.41
C SER A 129 20.49 13.84 6.48
N THR A 130 20.14 12.66 7.01
CA THR A 130 19.51 11.57 6.23
C THR A 130 18.00 11.53 6.43
N ALA A 131 17.51 11.86 7.62
CA ALA A 131 16.09 11.78 7.96
C ALA A 131 15.29 12.99 7.46
N ILE A 132 15.85 14.20 7.44
CA ILE A 132 15.08 15.42 7.16
C ILE A 132 14.89 15.66 5.67
N VAL A 133 15.96 15.54 4.88
CA VAL A 133 15.94 15.76 3.42
C VAL A 133 14.76 15.07 2.73
N PRO A 134 14.53 13.75 2.90
CA PRO A 134 13.44 13.06 2.21
C PRO A 134 12.04 13.53 2.62
N THR A 135 11.85 14.17 3.79
CA THR A 135 10.53 14.63 4.25
C THR A 135 10.03 15.88 3.51
N HIS A 136 10.91 16.55 2.77
CA HIS A 136 10.60 17.77 2.00
C HIS A 136 10.44 17.52 0.49
N PHE A 137 10.64 16.27 0.02
CA PHE A 137 10.55 15.91 -1.40
C PHE A 137 9.53 14.78 -1.63
N THR A 138 8.56 15.03 -2.51
CA THR A 138 7.62 14.03 -3.03
C THR A 138 8.07 13.46 -4.38
N GLN A 139 8.71 14.28 -5.21
CA GLN A 139 9.35 13.90 -6.48
C GLN A 139 10.87 14.09 -6.38
N ASN A 140 11.63 13.32 -7.15
CA ASN A 140 13.10 13.32 -7.13
C ASN A 140 13.70 13.11 -5.73
N ARG A 141 13.05 12.25 -4.92
CA ARG A 141 13.40 12.03 -3.52
C ARG A 141 14.73 11.30 -3.40
N ALA A 142 15.00 10.29 -4.24
CA ALA A 142 16.25 9.56 -4.19
C ALA A 142 17.43 10.46 -4.58
N LEU A 143 17.27 11.31 -5.59
CA LEU A 143 18.24 12.30 -6.06
C LEU A 143 18.49 13.36 -4.99
N ALA A 144 17.47 13.88 -4.32
CA ALA A 144 17.65 14.83 -3.23
C ALA A 144 18.47 14.23 -2.07
N VAL A 145 18.17 12.99 -1.68
CA VAL A 145 18.95 12.24 -0.67
C VAL A 145 20.36 11.95 -1.16
N GLY A 146 20.51 11.55 -2.42
CA GLY A 146 21.79 11.29 -3.07
C GLY A 146 22.67 12.53 -3.08
N LEU A 147 22.13 13.68 -3.48
CA LEU A 147 22.78 14.99 -3.47
C LEU A 147 23.20 15.41 -2.06
N ALA A 148 22.35 15.25 -1.05
CA ALA A 148 22.77 15.49 0.33
C ALA A 148 23.93 14.56 0.75
N ASN A 149 23.85 13.27 0.40
CA ASN A 149 24.88 12.29 0.75
C ASN A 149 26.21 12.53 0.01
N THR A 150 26.22 13.27 -1.11
CA THR A 150 27.47 13.65 -1.80
C THR A 150 28.40 14.48 -0.93
N GLY A 151 27.88 15.14 0.11
CA GLY A 151 28.71 15.84 1.09
C GLY A 151 29.80 14.94 1.67
N ALA A 152 29.48 13.68 1.96
CA ALA A 152 30.44 12.69 2.45
C ALA A 152 31.60 12.46 1.48
N SER A 153 31.30 12.32 0.19
CA SER A 153 32.32 12.15 -0.86
C SER A 153 33.18 13.40 -1.04
N LEU A 154 32.56 14.58 -1.09
CA LEU A 154 33.32 15.81 -1.27
C LEU A 154 34.20 16.11 -0.04
N GLY A 155 33.69 15.85 1.16
CA GLY A 155 34.48 15.93 2.39
C GLY A 155 35.68 14.98 2.37
N GLY A 156 35.48 13.74 1.93
CA GLY A 156 36.55 12.77 1.75
C GLY A 156 37.55 13.09 0.62
N ILE A 157 37.26 14.08 -0.24
CA ILE A 157 38.22 14.62 -1.22
C ILE A 157 38.98 15.81 -0.62
N VAL A 158 38.24 16.74 0.00
CA VAL A 158 38.76 18.01 0.51
C VAL A 158 39.62 17.80 1.76
N TYR A 159 39.14 17.05 2.76
CA TYR A 159 39.84 16.90 4.04
C TYR A 159 41.22 16.25 3.93
N PRO A 160 41.44 15.19 3.12
CA PRO A 160 42.79 14.64 2.92
C PRO A 160 43.78 15.66 2.37
N VAL A 161 43.37 16.43 1.34
CA VAL A 161 44.23 17.42 0.68
C VAL A 161 44.49 18.62 1.61
N LEU A 162 43.44 19.13 2.23
CA LEU A 162 43.49 20.27 3.14
C LEU A 162 44.37 19.96 4.36
N THR A 163 44.04 18.89 5.08
CA THR A 163 44.73 18.51 6.32
C THR A 163 46.20 18.25 6.04
N ARG A 164 46.54 17.53 4.96
CA ARG A 164 47.95 17.27 4.61
C ARG A 164 48.73 18.56 4.35
N ARG A 165 48.18 19.50 3.56
CA ARG A 165 48.85 20.77 3.27
C ARG A 165 49.03 21.61 4.53
N LEU A 166 48.02 21.64 5.40
CA LEU A 166 48.08 22.38 6.65
C LEU A 166 49.10 21.77 7.62
N LEU A 167 49.09 20.44 7.80
CA LEU A 167 50.05 19.74 8.63
C LEU A 167 51.50 19.98 8.17
N ALA A 168 51.74 20.06 6.85
CA ALA A 168 53.07 20.31 6.29
C ALA A 168 53.52 21.78 6.39
N SER A 169 52.60 22.75 6.29
CA SER A 169 52.94 24.18 6.20
C SER A 169 52.91 24.91 7.55
N VAL A 170 51.92 24.62 8.40
CA VAL A 170 51.70 25.33 9.68
C VAL A 170 51.83 24.41 10.90
N GLY A 171 52.13 23.13 10.68
CA GLY A 171 52.32 22.13 11.75
C GLY A 171 51.02 21.56 12.32
N PHE A 172 51.16 20.63 13.26
CA PHE A 172 50.03 19.85 13.80
C PHE A 172 48.95 20.71 14.46
N SER A 173 49.33 21.54 15.45
CA SER A 173 48.35 22.31 16.24
C SER A 173 47.57 23.30 15.38
N TRP A 174 48.25 24.12 14.57
CA TRP A 174 47.56 25.06 13.69
C TRP A 174 46.81 24.37 12.55
N GLY A 175 47.32 23.25 12.05
CA GLY A 175 46.61 22.46 11.05
C GLY A 175 45.28 21.90 11.57
N MET A 176 45.27 21.36 12.79
CA MET A 176 44.04 20.87 13.43
C MET A 176 43.06 22.01 13.76
N ARG A 177 43.55 23.19 14.19
CA ARG A 177 42.71 24.38 14.42
C ARG A 177 42.06 24.90 13.14
N ALA A 178 42.83 24.95 12.05
CA ALA A 178 42.30 25.35 10.74
C ALA A 178 41.26 24.34 10.21
N THR A 179 41.49 23.04 10.38
CA THR A 179 40.48 22.01 10.05
C THR A 179 39.22 22.15 10.92
N ALA A 180 39.36 22.42 12.22
CA ALA A 180 38.23 22.66 13.11
C ALA A 180 37.42 23.90 12.69
N LEU A 181 38.07 24.97 12.23
CA LEU A 181 37.39 26.17 11.73
C LEU A 181 36.58 25.87 10.44
N VAL A 182 37.13 25.05 9.54
CA VAL A 182 36.41 24.61 8.33
C VAL A 182 35.17 23.80 8.70
N VAL A 183 35.28 22.88 9.68
CA VAL A 183 34.15 22.10 10.19
C VAL A 183 33.09 23.01 10.81
N LEU A 184 33.48 23.98 11.63
CA LEU A 184 32.58 24.93 12.26
C LEU A 184 31.81 25.75 11.21
N ALA A 185 32.51 26.27 10.20
CA ALA A 185 31.89 27.07 9.15
C ALA A 185 30.90 26.25 8.31
N THR A 186 31.31 25.06 7.86
CA THR A 186 30.51 24.23 6.96
C THR A 186 29.34 23.53 7.67
N THR A 187 29.51 23.09 8.92
CA THR A 187 28.44 22.49 9.73
C THR A 187 27.51 23.55 10.31
N GLY A 188 28.04 24.73 10.69
CA GLY A 188 27.25 25.84 11.23
C GLY A 188 26.20 26.35 10.25
N VAL A 189 26.56 26.49 8.96
CA VAL A 189 25.59 26.79 7.89
C VAL A 189 24.52 25.70 7.80
N GLY A 190 24.91 24.43 7.88
CA GLY A 190 23.97 23.32 7.93
C GLY A 190 22.96 23.44 9.09
N GLY A 191 23.44 23.67 10.31
CA GLY A 191 22.60 23.83 11.51
C GLY A 191 21.63 25.01 11.47
N LEU A 192 22.00 26.09 10.78
CA LEU A 192 21.10 27.24 10.56
C LEU A 192 19.98 26.93 9.55
N LEU A 193 20.28 26.08 8.56
CA LEU A 193 19.36 25.74 7.47
C LEU A 193 18.44 24.55 7.78
N VAL A 194 18.84 23.65 8.68
CA VAL A 194 18.01 22.50 9.09
C VAL A 194 16.66 22.98 9.63
N ARG A 195 15.58 22.57 8.98
CA ARG A 195 14.20 22.81 9.39
C ARG A 195 13.40 21.52 9.36
N GLN A 196 13.03 21.04 10.55
CA GLN A 196 12.16 19.90 10.71
C GLN A 196 10.69 20.28 10.56
N ARG A 197 9.92 19.38 9.95
CA ARG A 197 8.48 19.53 9.71
C ARG A 197 7.66 19.28 10.99
N ALA A 198 6.90 20.28 11.42
CA ALA A 198 6.12 20.25 12.67
C ALA A 198 4.91 19.29 12.64
N ASP A 199 4.47 18.88 11.45
CA ASP A 199 3.42 17.87 11.27
C ASP A 199 3.89 16.46 11.63
N LEU A 200 5.20 16.20 11.57
CA LEU A 200 5.79 14.88 11.83
C LEU A 200 6.20 14.68 13.31
N THR A 201 6.12 15.73 14.15
CA THR A 201 6.59 15.71 15.55
C THR A 201 5.48 15.42 16.58
N LYS A 202 4.23 15.17 16.15
CA LYS A 202 3.04 15.08 17.02
C LYS A 202 2.68 13.68 17.53
N SER A 203 3.55 12.67 17.37
CA SER A 203 3.24 11.32 17.84
C SER A 203 3.32 11.21 19.37
N PRO A 204 2.27 10.72 20.07
CA PRO A 204 2.19 10.70 21.53
C PRO A 204 2.98 9.56 22.21
N PHE A 205 3.65 8.69 21.45
CA PHE A 205 4.33 7.53 22.02
C PHE A 205 5.71 7.88 22.56
N LYS A 206 5.92 7.61 23.86
CA LYS A 206 7.24 7.57 24.52
C LYS A 206 8.14 6.55 23.82
N ARG A 207 8.88 6.97 22.78
CA ARG A 207 9.88 6.12 22.10
C ARG A 207 11.09 5.95 23.02
N THR A 208 11.40 4.71 23.41
CA THR A 208 12.65 4.36 24.09
C THR A 208 13.86 4.72 23.22
N LEU A 209 15.00 5.06 23.83
CA LEU A 209 16.24 5.43 23.10
C LEU A 209 16.78 4.26 22.27
N TYR A 210 16.69 3.06 22.84
CA TYR A 210 17.07 1.80 22.20
C TYR A 210 15.90 0.82 22.28
N ARG A 211 15.62 0.11 21.19
CA ARG A 211 14.60 -0.94 21.15
C ARG A 211 15.20 -2.17 20.49
N PHE A 212 15.78 -3.06 21.30
CA PHE A 212 16.40 -4.30 20.80
C PHE A 212 15.40 -5.36 20.35
N SER A 213 14.10 -5.16 20.62
CA SER A 213 13.06 -6.10 20.17
C SER A 213 12.97 -6.23 18.65
N CYS A 214 13.47 -5.26 17.88
CA CYS A 214 13.53 -5.37 16.42
C CYS A 214 14.49 -6.47 15.95
N LEU A 215 15.53 -6.81 16.72
CA LEU A 215 16.45 -7.91 16.38
C LEU A 215 15.83 -9.29 16.53
N LYS A 216 14.61 -9.39 17.08
CA LYS A 216 13.84 -10.64 17.12
C LYS A 216 13.22 -10.98 15.76
N ASP A 217 13.14 -10.02 14.84
CA ASP A 217 12.64 -10.21 13.48
C ASP A 217 13.77 -10.78 12.58
N PRO A 218 13.71 -12.04 12.12
CA PRO A 218 14.83 -12.69 11.43
C PRO A 218 15.27 -11.99 10.13
N PRO A 219 14.38 -11.52 9.23
CA PRO A 219 14.77 -10.69 8.08
C PRO A 219 15.54 -9.43 8.47
N TYR A 220 15.08 -8.70 9.50
CA TYR A 220 15.79 -7.53 9.98
C TYR A 220 17.14 -7.89 10.62
N ALA A 221 17.20 -8.96 11.41
CA ALA A 221 18.44 -9.44 12.01
C ALA A 221 19.46 -9.87 10.94
N LEU A 222 19.02 -10.59 9.90
CA LEU A 222 19.85 -10.98 8.77
C LEU A 222 20.30 -9.77 7.95
N PHE A 223 19.44 -8.77 7.75
CA PHE A 223 19.81 -7.52 7.10
C PHE A 223 20.86 -6.74 7.91
N VAL A 224 20.68 -6.61 9.22
CA VAL A 224 21.66 -5.99 10.13
C VAL A 224 22.98 -6.76 10.13
N ALA A 225 22.94 -8.10 10.14
CA ALA A 225 24.13 -8.94 10.01
C ALA A 225 24.84 -8.75 8.66
N GLY A 226 24.09 -8.68 7.56
CA GLY A 226 24.64 -8.40 6.23
C GLY A 226 25.29 -7.01 6.15
N ILE A 227 24.64 -5.99 6.70
CA ILE A 227 25.23 -4.64 6.84
C ILE A 227 26.50 -4.70 7.68
N PHE A 228 26.49 -5.41 8.81
CA PHE A 228 27.67 -5.56 9.66
C PHE A 228 28.87 -6.10 8.88
N PHE A 229 28.71 -7.22 8.14
CA PHE A 229 29.79 -7.78 7.33
C PHE A 229 30.20 -6.85 6.16
N SER A 230 29.24 -6.13 5.57
CA SER A 230 29.54 -5.14 4.52
C SER A 230 30.40 -3.99 5.04
N PHE A 231 30.06 -3.46 6.22
CA PHE A 231 30.82 -2.39 6.88
C PHE A 231 32.18 -2.87 7.40
N ALA A 232 32.28 -4.14 7.80
CA ALA A 232 33.57 -4.74 8.19
C ALA A 232 34.57 -4.74 7.02
N GLY A 233 34.11 -4.96 5.78
CA GLY A 233 34.97 -4.96 4.58
C GLY A 233 35.25 -3.57 4.00
N ILE A 234 34.28 -2.65 4.02
CA ILE A 234 34.33 -1.41 3.22
C ILE A 234 35.41 -0.41 3.67
N TYR A 235 35.70 -0.30 4.98
CA TYR A 235 36.60 0.74 5.52
C TYR A 235 38.08 0.33 5.58
N ILE A 236 38.38 -0.96 5.43
CA ILE A 236 39.78 -1.45 5.43
C ILE A 236 40.60 -0.74 4.34
N PRO A 237 40.14 -0.67 3.06
CA PRO A 237 40.84 0.10 2.04
C PRO A 237 41.00 1.59 2.39
N TYR A 238 39.98 2.25 2.94
CA TYR A 238 40.04 3.69 3.27
C TYR A 238 41.13 4.01 4.29
N PHE A 239 41.38 3.11 5.24
CA PHE A 239 42.32 3.35 6.32
C PHE A 239 43.75 2.97 5.93
N TYR A 240 43.90 1.91 5.13
CA TYR A 240 45.20 1.27 4.91
C TYR A 240 45.76 1.42 3.50
N ILE A 241 45.00 1.86 2.49
CA ILE A 241 45.49 1.90 1.10
C ILE A 241 46.78 2.74 0.94
N SER A 242 46.84 3.91 1.58
CA SER A 242 48.03 4.77 1.51
C SER A 242 49.24 4.17 2.24
N ALA A 243 49.01 3.56 3.40
CA ALA A 243 50.05 2.85 4.14
C ALA A 243 50.55 1.62 3.38
N TRP A 244 49.63 0.82 2.81
CA TRP A 244 49.94 -0.38 2.05
C TRP A 244 50.78 -0.09 0.80
N VAL A 245 50.43 0.94 0.02
CA VAL A 245 51.24 1.33 -1.15
C VAL A 245 52.64 1.77 -0.75
N ARG A 246 52.75 2.55 0.33
CA ARG A 246 54.05 3.00 0.84
C ARG A 246 54.91 1.82 1.30
N ASP A 247 54.34 0.91 2.09
CA ASP A 247 55.07 -0.20 2.70
C ASP A 247 55.44 -1.29 1.66
N THR A 248 54.66 -1.42 0.58
CA THR A 248 54.94 -2.38 -0.52
C THR A 248 55.73 -1.79 -1.68
N ALA A 249 56.01 -0.48 -1.65
CA ALA A 249 56.64 0.26 -2.76
C ALA A 249 55.94 0.05 -4.12
N PHE A 250 54.61 -0.04 -4.12
CA PHE A 250 53.84 -0.31 -5.34
C PHE A 250 53.98 0.84 -6.37
N PRO A 251 54.28 0.55 -7.65
CA PRO A 251 54.51 1.57 -8.66
C PRO A 251 53.20 2.26 -9.07
N LEU A 252 53.08 3.56 -8.77
CA LEU A 252 51.88 4.36 -9.06
C LEU A 252 51.95 5.19 -10.36
N HIS A 253 52.98 5.03 -11.20
CA HIS A 253 53.12 5.68 -12.52
C HIS A 253 52.62 7.15 -12.53
N ASP A 254 53.36 8.03 -11.83
CA ASP A 254 53.10 9.48 -11.68
C ASP A 254 51.93 9.90 -10.77
N VAL A 255 51.14 8.96 -10.24
CA VAL A 255 50.10 9.27 -9.25
C VAL A 255 50.70 9.23 -7.84
N SER A 256 50.49 10.29 -7.06
CA SER A 256 50.95 10.34 -5.68
C SER A 256 50.07 9.46 -4.77
N THR A 257 50.68 8.66 -3.88
CA THR A 257 50.00 7.76 -2.90
C THR A 257 48.91 8.45 -2.07
N TYR A 258 49.04 9.76 -1.90
CA TYR A 258 48.14 10.58 -1.11
C TYR A 258 46.83 10.93 -1.82
N TYR A 259 46.77 10.83 -3.14
CA TYR A 259 45.53 11.08 -3.89
C TYR A 259 44.62 9.85 -3.94
N LEU A 260 45.09 8.67 -3.53
CA LEU A 260 44.32 7.42 -3.60
C LEU A 260 42.99 7.51 -2.85
N ILE A 261 43.01 8.04 -1.62
CA ILE A 261 41.79 8.24 -0.82
C ILE A 261 40.83 9.22 -1.52
N SER A 262 41.35 10.30 -2.09
CA SER A 262 40.54 11.29 -2.82
C SER A 262 39.95 10.70 -4.11
N ILE A 263 40.70 9.87 -4.84
CA ILE A 263 40.22 9.15 -6.04
C ILE A 263 39.10 8.17 -5.67
N MET A 264 39.26 7.41 -4.59
CA MET A 264 38.20 6.52 -4.09
C MET A 264 36.91 7.28 -3.74
N ASN A 265 37.05 8.42 -3.04
CA ASN A 265 35.90 9.27 -2.71
C ASN A 265 35.26 9.91 -3.95
N ALA A 266 36.03 10.24 -4.99
CA ALA A 266 35.51 10.73 -6.27
C ALA A 266 34.65 9.69 -6.98
N GLY A 267 35.04 8.40 -6.96
CA GLY A 267 34.15 7.31 -7.41
C GLY A 267 32.85 7.26 -6.60
N GLY A 268 32.95 7.49 -5.29
CA GLY A 268 31.79 7.60 -4.40
C GLY A 268 30.84 8.75 -4.72
N LEU A 269 31.30 9.83 -5.35
CA LEU A 269 30.46 10.94 -5.80
C LEU A 269 29.54 10.50 -6.94
N VAL A 270 30.11 9.82 -7.94
CA VAL A 270 29.39 9.25 -9.08
C VAL A 270 28.37 8.21 -8.60
N GLY A 271 28.80 7.31 -7.71
CA GLY A 271 27.95 6.28 -7.12
C GLY A 271 26.80 6.81 -6.25
N ARG A 272 26.86 8.05 -5.78
CA ARG A 272 25.78 8.70 -5.00
C ARG A 272 24.82 9.52 -5.87
N ILE A 273 25.23 9.96 -7.06
CA ILE A 273 24.39 10.78 -7.94
C ILE A 273 23.70 9.91 -9.00
N ILE A 274 24.46 9.11 -9.76
CA ILE A 274 23.92 8.42 -10.93
C ILE A 274 22.87 7.37 -10.55
N PRO A 275 23.11 6.45 -9.60
CA PRO A 275 22.10 5.45 -9.24
C PRO A 275 20.83 6.09 -8.67
N ASN A 276 20.96 7.18 -7.90
CA ASN A 276 19.82 7.91 -7.34
C ASN A 276 19.04 8.68 -8.41
N PHE A 277 19.74 9.28 -9.39
CA PHE A 277 19.11 9.88 -10.56
C PHE A 277 18.37 8.86 -11.42
N VAL A 278 19.00 7.70 -11.65
CA VAL A 278 18.39 6.59 -12.41
C VAL A 278 17.19 6.03 -11.67
N ALA A 279 17.28 5.90 -10.34
CA ALA A 279 16.16 5.50 -9.50
C ALA A 279 14.96 6.45 -9.67
N ASP A 280 15.16 7.76 -9.56
CA ASP A 280 14.04 8.68 -9.70
C ASP A 280 13.50 8.81 -11.13
N LYS A 281 14.37 8.72 -12.15
CA LYS A 281 13.99 8.99 -13.55
C LYS A 281 13.49 7.78 -14.31
N PHE A 282 14.05 6.59 -14.02
CA PHE A 282 13.81 5.38 -14.80
C PHE A 282 13.21 4.24 -13.96
N ILE A 283 13.32 4.29 -12.63
CA ILE A 283 12.96 3.19 -11.73
C ILE A 283 12.16 3.76 -10.55
N SER A 284 11.05 4.47 -10.82
CA SER A 284 10.23 5.21 -9.84
C SER A 284 10.31 4.72 -8.37
N GLY A 285 11.30 5.19 -7.61
CA GLY A 285 11.48 4.88 -6.18
C GLY A 285 12.83 4.25 -5.78
N PRO A 286 13.08 4.08 -4.46
CA PRO A 286 14.27 3.38 -3.97
C PRO A 286 14.26 1.95 -4.52
N VAL A 287 15.39 1.53 -5.10
CA VAL A 287 15.60 0.20 -5.66
C VAL A 287 15.26 -0.88 -4.63
N LEU A 288 14.03 -1.38 -4.69
CA LEU A 288 13.68 -2.73 -4.29
C LEU A 288 13.63 -3.53 -5.60
N THR A 289 14.56 -4.46 -5.74
CA THR A 289 14.78 -5.35 -6.88
C THR A 289 13.65 -6.37 -7.12
N GLN A 290 12.40 -5.98 -6.88
CA GLN A 290 11.19 -6.73 -7.20
C GLN A 290 10.17 -5.81 -7.86
N ALA A 291 10.58 -5.21 -8.99
CA ALA A 291 9.65 -4.57 -9.91
C ALA A 291 8.76 -5.67 -10.53
N LEU A 292 7.56 -5.80 -9.99
CA LEU A 292 6.47 -6.57 -10.56
C LEU A 292 5.59 -5.59 -11.31
N ALA A 293 5.69 -5.49 -12.63
CA ALA A 293 4.69 -4.70 -13.37
C ALA A 293 3.46 -5.58 -13.62
N THR A 294 2.47 -5.54 -12.73
CA THR A 294 1.09 -5.86 -13.15
C THR A 294 0.65 -4.71 -14.06
N ILE A 295 0.20 -5.02 -15.28
CA ILE A 295 -0.32 -4.01 -16.21
C ILE A 295 -1.81 -4.03 -16.11
N ALA A 296 -2.43 -2.93 -15.70
CA ALA A 296 -3.88 -2.78 -15.62
C ALA A 296 -4.31 -1.53 -16.40
N CYS A 297 -5.55 -1.48 -16.89
CA CYS A 297 -6.14 -0.26 -17.43
C CYS A 297 -6.80 0.55 -16.32
N ALA A 298 -6.86 1.87 -16.47
CA ALA A 298 -7.36 2.83 -15.50
C ALA A 298 -8.91 2.92 -15.44
N GLY A 299 -9.62 1.81 -15.69
CA GLY A 299 -11.03 1.67 -15.30
C GLY A 299 -11.16 1.28 -13.81
N PRO A 300 -12.40 1.17 -13.26
CA PRO A 300 -12.60 0.94 -11.83
C PRO A 300 -11.89 -0.34 -11.33
N THR A 301 -11.99 -1.44 -12.08
CA THR A 301 -11.32 -2.71 -11.78
C THR A 301 -9.81 -2.58 -11.72
N GLY A 302 -9.19 -1.95 -12.72
CA GLY A 302 -7.73 -1.85 -12.76
C GLY A 302 -7.18 -0.81 -11.79
N LEU A 303 -7.92 0.27 -11.51
CA LEU A 303 -7.58 1.23 -10.45
C LEU A 303 -7.66 0.60 -9.06
N LEU A 304 -8.74 -0.14 -8.74
CA LEU A 304 -8.81 -0.86 -7.45
C LEU A 304 -7.70 -1.90 -7.36
N SER A 305 -7.41 -2.63 -8.43
CA SER A 305 -6.29 -3.57 -8.49
C SER A 305 -4.95 -2.89 -8.18
N ALA A 306 -4.71 -1.70 -8.74
CA ALA A 306 -3.51 -0.91 -8.49
C ALA A 306 -3.41 -0.41 -7.05
N LEU A 307 -4.52 0.08 -6.50
CA LEU A 307 -4.61 0.51 -5.11
C LEU A 307 -4.27 -0.65 -4.16
N LEU A 308 -4.93 -1.80 -4.33
CA LEU A 308 -4.73 -2.98 -3.49
C LEU A 308 -3.30 -3.53 -3.62
N ALA A 309 -2.76 -3.58 -4.84
CA ALA A 309 -1.40 -4.03 -5.09
C ALA A 309 -0.41 -3.13 -4.36
N ARG A 310 -0.62 -1.82 -4.42
CA ARG A 310 0.23 -0.84 -3.76
C ARG A 310 0.18 -0.93 -2.24
N GLN A 311 -1.00 -1.16 -1.65
CA GLN A 311 -1.18 -1.38 -0.21
C GLN A 311 -0.39 -2.61 0.28
N LEU A 312 -0.32 -3.66 -0.54
CA LEU A 312 0.47 -4.87 -0.26
C LEU A 312 1.96 -4.72 -0.60
N GLY A 313 2.39 -3.53 -1.04
CA GLY A 313 3.77 -3.24 -1.41
C GLY A 313 4.22 -3.91 -2.71
N LEU A 314 3.28 -4.32 -3.57
CA LEU A 314 3.59 -4.72 -4.94
C LEU A 314 3.83 -3.48 -5.80
N SER A 315 4.75 -3.61 -6.75
CA SER A 315 4.84 -2.64 -7.85
C SER A 315 3.65 -2.86 -8.80
N ILE A 316 3.20 -1.81 -9.48
CA ILE A 316 2.17 -1.91 -10.52
C ILE A 316 2.34 -0.77 -11.53
N CYS A 317 2.05 -1.02 -12.80
CA CYS A 317 2.08 -0.03 -13.88
C CYS A 317 0.70 0.03 -14.53
N VAL A 318 0.04 1.19 -14.53
CA VAL A 318 -1.29 1.32 -15.13
C VAL A 318 -1.17 1.99 -16.49
N LEU A 319 -1.61 1.31 -17.55
CA LEU A 319 -1.61 1.79 -18.93
C LEU A 319 -3.04 1.89 -19.42
N ASP A 320 -3.49 3.07 -19.84
CA ASP A 320 -4.85 3.27 -20.35
C ASP A 320 -4.83 3.98 -21.71
N ALA A 321 -5.74 3.57 -22.58
CA ALA A 321 -5.95 4.19 -23.89
C ALA A 321 -6.70 5.53 -23.81
N LYS A 322 -7.51 5.73 -22.75
CA LYS A 322 -8.22 6.98 -22.48
C LYS A 322 -7.23 8.08 -22.13
N GLN A 323 -7.59 9.32 -22.41
CA GLN A 323 -6.77 10.51 -22.09
C GLN A 323 -6.83 10.91 -20.61
N SER A 324 -7.90 10.51 -19.91
CA SER A 324 -8.17 10.81 -18.51
C SER A 324 -9.26 9.87 -17.98
N PRO A 325 -9.53 9.83 -16.66
CA PRO A 325 -10.76 9.24 -16.14
C PRO A 325 -11.99 9.80 -16.86
N ILE A 326 -13.05 8.99 -16.98
CA ILE A 326 -14.29 9.49 -17.58
C ILE A 326 -14.85 10.65 -16.74
N GLU A 327 -15.37 11.69 -17.39
CA GLU A 327 -15.90 12.87 -16.69
C GLU A 327 -17.36 12.70 -16.26
N VAL A 328 -18.17 12.06 -17.11
CA VAL A 328 -19.62 11.85 -16.93
C VAL A 328 -20.05 10.46 -17.40
N GLY A 329 -21.19 9.99 -16.91
CA GLY A 329 -21.78 8.71 -17.32
C GLY A 329 -21.14 7.47 -16.68
N GLY A 330 -21.36 6.31 -17.29
CA GLY A 330 -20.88 5.02 -16.77
C GLY A 330 -21.74 4.45 -15.65
N ALA A 331 -21.17 3.58 -14.82
CA ALA A 331 -21.86 2.97 -13.67
C ALA A 331 -22.14 3.98 -12.54
N ASP A 332 -23.06 3.63 -11.64
CA ASP A 332 -23.63 4.56 -10.64
C ASP A 332 -23.91 3.95 -9.28
N ALA A 333 -23.80 2.64 -9.09
CA ALA A 333 -24.18 1.97 -7.85
C ALA A 333 -23.03 1.12 -7.30
N ILE A 334 -22.77 1.25 -6.00
CA ILE A 334 -21.88 0.37 -5.24
C ILE A 334 -22.73 -0.56 -4.36
N THR A 335 -22.58 -1.86 -4.53
CA THR A 335 -23.36 -2.88 -3.81
C THR A 335 -22.92 -3.04 -2.37
N ALA A 336 -23.77 -3.66 -1.54
CA ALA A 336 -23.48 -4.02 -0.16
C ALA A 336 -22.13 -4.77 -0.03
N ARG A 337 -21.89 -5.75 -0.90
CA ARG A 337 -20.66 -6.54 -0.88
C ARG A 337 -19.44 -5.71 -1.26
N THR A 338 -19.56 -4.85 -2.28
CA THR A 338 -18.47 -3.95 -2.66
C THR A 338 -18.16 -2.93 -1.56
N GLN A 339 -19.16 -2.43 -0.84
CA GLN A 339 -18.93 -1.58 0.34
C GLN A 339 -18.08 -2.33 1.39
N GLN A 340 -18.34 -3.61 1.65
CA GLN A 340 -17.50 -4.40 2.55
C GLN A 340 -16.05 -4.54 2.05
N TYR A 341 -15.83 -4.76 0.75
CA TYR A 341 -14.48 -4.82 0.17
C TYR A 341 -13.73 -3.49 0.34
N LEU A 342 -14.40 -2.37 0.09
CA LEU A 342 -13.81 -1.04 0.25
C LEU A 342 -13.57 -0.67 1.71
N GLU A 343 -14.37 -1.18 2.66
CA GLU A 343 -14.09 -1.05 4.09
C GLU A 343 -12.77 -1.76 4.44
N VAL A 344 -12.62 -3.02 4.03
CA VAL A 344 -11.40 -3.79 4.31
C VAL A 344 -10.16 -3.16 3.65
N ALA A 345 -10.32 -2.62 2.44
CA ALA A 345 -9.25 -1.84 1.80
C ALA A 345 -8.94 -0.54 2.56
N SER A 346 -9.92 0.09 3.22
CA SER A 346 -9.71 1.30 4.04
C SER A 346 -8.98 1.02 5.35
N ASN A 347 -9.10 -0.20 5.91
CA ASN A 347 -8.49 -0.54 7.20
C ASN A 347 -6.95 -0.50 7.20
N ALA A 348 -6.32 -0.62 6.02
CA ALA A 348 -4.88 -0.51 5.88
C ALA A 348 -4.36 0.94 5.96
N GLU A 349 -5.24 1.94 5.85
CA GLU A 349 -4.87 3.35 5.87
C GLU A 349 -4.68 3.85 7.31
N GLN A 350 -3.69 4.73 7.54
CA GLN A 350 -3.32 5.23 8.88
C GLN A 350 -4.42 6.04 9.59
N ASN A 351 -5.61 6.18 8.99
CA ASN A 351 -6.74 6.99 9.44
C ASN A 351 -7.97 6.17 9.87
N VAL A 352 -7.76 4.92 10.32
CA VAL A 352 -8.83 4.04 10.85
C VAL A 352 -9.64 4.78 11.92
N GLY A 353 -10.94 4.97 11.67
CA GLY A 353 -11.87 5.63 12.60
C GLY A 353 -12.22 7.08 12.27
N THR A 354 -11.65 7.66 11.20
CA THR A 354 -12.12 8.94 10.65
C THR A 354 -12.98 8.70 9.40
N ASN A 355 -13.94 9.57 9.10
CA ASN A 355 -14.75 9.50 7.86
C ASN A 355 -13.93 9.79 6.57
N ALA A 356 -12.61 9.57 6.58
CA ALA A 356 -11.64 9.99 5.57
C ALA A 356 -10.82 8.84 4.96
N GLY A 357 -11.32 7.59 5.03
CA GLY A 357 -10.76 6.45 4.28
C GLY A 357 -11.48 6.23 2.94
N ILE A 358 -10.98 5.32 2.10
CA ILE A 358 -11.52 5.03 0.74
C ILE A 358 -13.05 4.92 0.73
N LEU A 359 -13.64 4.08 1.59
CA LEU A 359 -15.09 3.94 1.66
C LEU A 359 -15.76 5.15 2.33
N GLY A 360 -15.14 5.70 3.38
CA GLY A 360 -15.71 6.81 4.16
C GLY A 360 -16.01 8.04 3.30
N GLU A 361 -15.11 8.41 2.39
CA GLU A 361 -15.31 9.53 1.47
C GLU A 361 -16.44 9.28 0.45
N LEU A 362 -16.55 8.04 -0.04
CA LEU A 362 -17.64 7.64 -0.92
C LEU A 362 -18.99 7.70 -0.19
N LEU A 363 -19.05 7.21 1.06
CA LEU A 363 -20.25 7.25 1.89
C LEU A 363 -20.71 8.68 2.20
N ASN A 364 -19.79 9.62 2.35
CA ASN A 364 -20.12 11.03 2.62
C ASN A 364 -20.75 11.74 1.43
N ARG A 365 -20.49 11.28 0.20
CA ARG A 365 -20.95 11.92 -1.04
C ARG A 365 -22.09 11.19 -1.74
N GLY A 366 -22.09 9.86 -1.66
CA GLY A 366 -23.08 9.02 -2.31
C GLY A 366 -24.44 9.05 -1.63
N VAL A 367 -25.47 8.63 -2.36
CA VAL A 367 -26.85 8.52 -1.85
C VAL A 367 -27.13 7.06 -1.49
N LYS A 368 -27.35 6.79 -0.20
CA LYS A 368 -27.74 5.44 0.26
C LYS A 368 -29.19 5.17 -0.11
N CYS A 369 -29.41 4.12 -0.89
CA CYS A 369 -30.72 3.62 -1.29
C CYS A 369 -30.93 2.21 -0.73
N ASN A 370 -31.90 2.07 0.16
CA ASN A 370 -32.30 0.79 0.77
C ASN A 370 -33.83 0.58 0.69
N THR A 371 -34.46 1.24 -0.27
CA THR A 371 -35.89 1.17 -0.49
C THR A 371 -36.14 1.20 -1.99
N SER A 372 -36.98 0.29 -2.46
CA SER A 372 -37.48 0.25 -3.83
C SER A 372 -38.95 0.59 -3.83
N THR A 373 -39.37 1.47 -4.73
CA THR A 373 -40.73 1.99 -4.79
C THR A 373 -41.29 1.80 -6.19
N THR A 374 -42.56 1.41 -6.28
CA THR A 374 -43.28 1.33 -7.56
C THR A 374 -44.29 2.45 -7.61
N TYR A 375 -44.25 3.21 -8.70
CA TYR A 375 -45.27 4.18 -9.06
C TYR A 375 -45.90 3.73 -10.38
N ALA A 376 -47.21 3.51 -10.36
CA ALA A 376 -47.95 2.99 -11.49
C ALA A 376 -49.19 3.83 -11.73
N ASP A 377 -49.38 4.22 -13.00
CA ASP A 377 -50.62 4.84 -13.50
C ASP A 377 -51.13 6.03 -12.66
N GLY A 378 -50.22 6.84 -12.09
CA GLY A 378 -50.57 8.04 -11.33
C GLY A 378 -50.44 7.90 -9.81
N GLU A 379 -50.18 6.72 -9.27
CA GLU A 379 -50.18 6.45 -7.83
C GLU A 379 -49.00 5.59 -7.36
N PHE A 380 -48.61 5.75 -6.09
CA PHE A 380 -47.62 4.88 -5.43
C PHE A 380 -48.27 3.57 -5.03
N THR A 381 -47.91 2.48 -5.71
CA THR A 381 -48.54 1.16 -5.52
C THR A 381 -47.76 0.24 -4.59
N SER A 382 -46.44 0.43 -4.46
CA SER A 382 -45.64 -0.36 -3.54
C SER A 382 -44.41 0.40 -3.04
N ARG A 383 -43.97 0.07 -1.82
CA ARG A 383 -42.74 0.57 -1.22
C ARG A 383 -42.11 -0.53 -0.37
N GLN A 384 -40.91 -0.96 -0.72
CA GLN A 384 -40.26 -2.13 -0.16
C GLN A 384 -38.89 -1.79 0.43
N SER A 385 -38.78 -1.96 1.74
CA SER A 385 -37.51 -1.88 2.49
C SER A 385 -37.21 -3.15 3.27
N LYS A 386 -38.17 -4.09 3.36
CA LYS A 386 -38.09 -5.27 4.23
C LYS A 386 -36.91 -6.17 3.86
N TRP A 387 -36.83 -6.61 2.61
CA TRP A 387 -35.80 -7.55 2.17
C TRP A 387 -34.38 -6.95 2.27
N TRP A 388 -34.22 -5.63 2.16
CA TRP A 388 -32.93 -4.96 2.37
C TRP A 388 -32.44 -5.17 3.81
N ASN A 389 -33.34 -5.07 4.79
CA ASN A 389 -33.02 -5.23 6.22
C ASN A 389 -32.86 -6.69 6.65
N GLU A 390 -33.35 -7.64 5.84
CA GLU A 390 -33.26 -9.07 6.10
C GLU A 390 -32.01 -9.72 5.50
N ILE A 391 -31.17 -8.95 4.80
CA ILE A 391 -29.87 -9.45 4.31
C ILE A 391 -29.02 -9.84 5.53
N PRO A 392 -28.68 -11.12 5.68
CA PRO A 392 -28.06 -11.60 6.91
C PRO A 392 -26.64 -11.04 7.06
N HIS A 393 -26.21 -10.77 8.29
CA HIS A 393 -24.80 -10.52 8.65
C HIS A 393 -24.10 -9.42 7.82
N THR A 394 -24.75 -8.29 7.62
CA THR A 394 -24.17 -7.09 6.99
C THR A 394 -24.68 -5.81 7.64
N PHE A 395 -23.84 -4.80 7.67
CA PHE A 395 -24.21 -3.44 8.09
C PHE A 395 -24.36 -2.47 6.90
N TYR A 396 -24.13 -2.95 5.68
CA TYR A 396 -24.39 -2.21 4.44
C TYR A 396 -25.63 -2.77 3.74
N ASN A 397 -26.80 -2.52 4.32
CA ASN A 397 -28.11 -2.93 3.78
C ASN A 397 -28.63 -1.97 2.68
N ASN A 398 -27.75 -1.43 1.84
CA ASN A 398 -28.08 -0.42 0.83
C ASN A 398 -27.21 -0.55 -0.42
N LEU A 399 -27.69 0.04 -1.51
CA LEU A 399 -26.82 0.46 -2.62
C LEU A 399 -26.39 1.90 -2.38
N LEU A 400 -25.10 2.17 -2.52
CA LEU A 400 -24.56 3.52 -2.47
C LEU A 400 -24.49 4.08 -3.88
N MET A 401 -25.37 5.03 -4.20
CA MET A 401 -25.43 5.66 -5.51
C MET A 401 -24.37 6.76 -5.62
N ILE A 402 -23.40 6.56 -6.49
CA ILE A 402 -22.30 7.48 -6.76
C ILE A 402 -21.70 7.19 -8.14
N GLY A 403 -21.45 8.25 -8.92
CA GLY A 403 -20.97 8.09 -10.29
C GLY A 403 -19.58 7.48 -10.41
N GLN A 404 -19.42 6.59 -11.39
CA GLN A 404 -18.13 6.01 -11.78
C GLN A 404 -17.02 7.05 -12.01
N PRO A 405 -17.25 8.22 -12.64
CA PRO A 405 -16.26 9.30 -12.74
C PRO A 405 -15.66 9.73 -11.40
N TYR A 406 -16.47 9.74 -10.34
CA TYR A 406 -16.00 10.06 -9.00
C TYR A 406 -15.18 8.89 -8.45
N ILE A 407 -15.67 7.65 -8.57
CA ILE A 407 -14.99 6.44 -8.09
C ILE A 407 -13.61 6.29 -8.72
N GLU A 408 -13.50 6.44 -10.05
CA GLU A 408 -12.21 6.34 -10.76
C GLU A 408 -11.21 7.40 -10.26
N ARG A 409 -11.63 8.68 -10.18
CA ARG A 409 -10.77 9.75 -9.64
C ARG A 409 -10.40 9.52 -8.19
N HIS A 410 -11.34 9.02 -7.40
CA HIS A 410 -11.14 8.71 -5.99
C HIS A 410 -10.07 7.63 -5.83
N PHE A 411 -10.20 6.49 -6.51
CA PHE A 411 -9.18 5.44 -6.48
C PHE A 411 -7.83 5.95 -7.02
N ALA A 412 -7.83 6.68 -8.15
CA ALA A 412 -6.61 7.26 -8.71
C ALA A 412 -5.89 8.19 -7.71
N SER A 413 -6.63 8.97 -6.90
CA SER A 413 -6.04 9.86 -5.90
C SER A 413 -5.37 9.14 -4.71
N HIS A 414 -5.72 7.88 -4.48
CA HIS A 414 -5.14 7.02 -3.44
C HIS A 414 -3.97 6.16 -3.96
N ILE A 415 -3.63 6.31 -5.25
CA ILE A 415 -2.54 5.60 -5.90
C ILE A 415 -1.37 6.58 -6.07
N ASP A 416 -0.22 6.26 -5.47
CA ASP A 416 1.01 7.06 -5.57
C ASP A 416 1.96 6.57 -6.67
N VAL A 417 1.55 5.58 -7.48
CA VAL A 417 2.27 5.14 -8.68
C VAL A 417 1.75 5.84 -9.94
N PRO A 418 2.59 6.07 -10.95
CA PRO A 418 2.15 6.70 -12.20
C PRO A 418 1.06 5.87 -12.91
N ILE A 419 -0.06 6.54 -13.21
CA ILE A 419 -1.08 6.06 -14.14
C ILE A 419 -0.85 6.76 -15.47
N TYR A 420 -0.68 5.99 -16.53
CA TYR A 420 -0.35 6.52 -17.85
C TYR A 420 -1.55 6.43 -18.78
N TYR A 421 -2.19 7.58 -18.92
CA TYR A 421 -3.25 7.82 -19.89
C TYR A 421 -2.66 8.08 -21.28
N ASP A 422 -3.49 7.94 -22.32
CA ASP A 422 -3.13 8.11 -23.74
C ASP A 422 -1.98 7.16 -24.18
N GLU A 423 -1.97 5.95 -23.63
CA GLU A 423 -0.94 4.94 -23.87
C GLU A 423 -1.51 3.53 -23.94
N PRO A 424 -2.21 3.19 -25.03
CA PRO A 424 -2.69 1.84 -25.25
C PRO A 424 -1.53 0.84 -25.38
N ALA A 425 -1.74 -0.38 -24.90
CA ALA A 425 -0.89 -1.52 -25.23
C ALA A 425 -1.02 -1.83 -26.74
N LEU A 426 0.11 -1.95 -27.42
CA LEU A 426 0.19 -2.20 -28.87
C LEU A 426 0.62 -3.63 -29.19
N SER A 427 1.44 -4.24 -28.32
CA SER A 427 1.86 -5.64 -28.44
C SER A 427 2.36 -6.15 -27.10
N PHE A 428 2.43 -7.47 -26.97
CA PHE A 428 3.04 -8.13 -25.83
C PHE A 428 3.85 -9.36 -26.25
N SER A 429 4.78 -9.76 -25.38
CA SER A 429 5.56 -10.98 -25.48
C SER A 429 5.85 -11.51 -24.08
N HIS A 430 6.05 -12.81 -23.90
CA HIS A 430 6.30 -13.39 -22.58
C HIS A 430 7.29 -14.55 -22.60
N LYS A 431 7.82 -14.90 -21.43
CA LYS A 431 8.69 -16.03 -21.16
C LYS A 431 8.13 -16.84 -19.99
N LYS A 432 8.33 -18.16 -20.04
CA LYS A 432 7.86 -19.08 -18.97
C LYS A 432 8.88 -19.28 -17.85
N SER A 433 10.17 -19.14 -18.15
CA SER A 433 11.24 -19.36 -17.17
C SER A 433 12.42 -18.38 -17.43
N PRO A 434 12.63 -17.39 -16.54
CA PRO A 434 11.71 -16.96 -15.48
C PRO A 434 10.38 -16.45 -16.09
N LEU A 435 9.28 -16.59 -15.34
CA LEU A 435 7.98 -16.05 -15.77
C LEU A 435 8.07 -14.54 -15.93
N SER A 436 7.92 -14.04 -17.16
CA SER A 436 7.90 -12.61 -17.44
C SER A 436 7.00 -12.26 -18.60
N VAL A 437 6.45 -11.05 -18.57
CA VAL A 437 5.65 -10.44 -19.63
C VAL A 437 6.22 -9.07 -19.95
N THR A 438 6.30 -8.78 -21.23
CA THR A 438 6.72 -7.50 -21.79
C THR A 438 5.57 -6.94 -22.60
N VAL A 439 5.14 -5.73 -22.30
CA VAL A 439 4.12 -5.00 -23.05
C VAL A 439 4.74 -3.75 -23.65
N ARG A 440 4.48 -3.51 -24.93
CA ARG A 440 4.97 -2.35 -25.66
C ARG A 440 3.83 -1.39 -25.96
N THR A 441 4.09 -0.11 -25.77
CA THR A 441 3.26 1.03 -26.16
C THR A 441 4.05 1.89 -27.16
N ALA A 442 3.45 2.97 -27.66
CA ALA A 442 4.16 3.92 -28.52
C ALA A 442 5.30 4.65 -27.78
N LYS A 443 5.18 4.83 -26.45
CA LYS A 443 6.09 5.68 -25.65
C LYS A 443 7.04 4.87 -24.76
N ARG A 444 6.70 3.62 -24.43
CA ARG A 444 7.50 2.77 -23.52
C ARG A 444 7.33 1.27 -23.71
N THR A 445 8.29 0.53 -23.16
CA THR A 445 8.21 -0.93 -22.94
C THR A 445 8.17 -1.19 -21.44
N VAL A 446 7.19 -1.98 -21.00
CA VAL A 446 6.99 -2.34 -19.59
C VAL A 446 7.23 -3.84 -19.44
N GLU A 447 8.08 -4.22 -18.48
CA GLU A 447 8.35 -5.62 -18.16
C GLU A 447 7.88 -5.94 -16.73
N GLY A 448 7.21 -7.08 -16.56
CA GLY A 448 6.70 -7.56 -15.28
C GLY A 448 6.57 -9.08 -15.26
N ARG A 449 6.00 -9.65 -14.19
CA ARG A 449 5.71 -11.10 -14.13
C ARG A 449 4.30 -11.46 -14.57
N PHE A 450 3.34 -10.55 -14.38
CA PHE A 450 1.92 -10.77 -14.70
C PHE A 450 1.34 -9.58 -15.45
N CYS A 451 0.40 -9.82 -16.34
CA CYS A 451 -0.37 -8.81 -17.07
C CYS A 451 -1.85 -8.97 -16.72
N LEU A 452 -2.43 -7.94 -16.10
CA LEU A 452 -3.83 -7.91 -15.69
C LEU A 452 -4.67 -7.15 -16.72
N ALA A 453 -5.25 -7.88 -17.66
CA ALA A 453 -6.17 -7.30 -18.63
C ALA A 453 -7.48 -6.87 -17.95
N ALA A 454 -7.55 -5.58 -17.61
CA ALA A 454 -8.75 -4.86 -17.17
C ALA A 454 -9.17 -3.81 -18.21
N ASP A 455 -8.91 -4.08 -19.49
CA ASP A 455 -9.03 -3.20 -20.66
C ASP A 455 -10.43 -3.18 -21.29
N GLY A 456 -11.45 -3.58 -20.53
CA GLY A 456 -12.86 -3.39 -20.86
C GLY A 456 -13.45 -4.38 -21.86
N ALA A 457 -14.71 -4.14 -22.24
CA ALA A 457 -15.51 -5.07 -23.06
C ALA A 457 -14.89 -5.40 -24.44
N ARG A 458 -14.06 -4.50 -24.98
CA ARG A 458 -13.33 -4.66 -26.25
C ARG A 458 -11.85 -5.03 -26.04
N SER A 459 -11.55 -5.68 -24.92
CA SER A 459 -10.19 -6.06 -24.49
C SER A 459 -9.26 -6.45 -25.64
N PHE A 460 -8.20 -5.67 -25.80
CA PHE A 460 -7.11 -5.91 -26.72
C PHE A 460 -6.39 -7.22 -26.38
N VAL A 461 -6.13 -7.44 -25.07
CA VAL A 461 -5.41 -8.62 -24.58
C VAL A 461 -6.21 -9.88 -24.84
N ARG A 462 -7.50 -9.91 -24.47
CA ARG A 462 -8.37 -11.07 -24.70
C ARG A 462 -8.43 -11.45 -26.18
N ASN A 463 -8.59 -10.45 -27.05
CA ASN A 463 -8.69 -10.67 -28.49
C ASN A 463 -7.36 -11.19 -29.08
N HIS A 464 -6.21 -10.62 -28.69
CA HIS A 464 -4.91 -11.08 -29.19
C HIS A 464 -4.55 -12.49 -28.72
N LEU A 465 -4.97 -12.88 -27.51
CA LEU A 465 -4.77 -14.23 -26.98
C LEU A 465 -5.77 -15.25 -27.54
N ASN A 466 -6.73 -14.82 -28.38
CA ASN A 466 -7.80 -15.66 -28.92
C ASN A 466 -8.61 -16.38 -27.83
N ILE A 467 -8.85 -15.72 -26.70
CA ILE A 467 -9.69 -16.27 -25.62
C ILE A 467 -11.14 -16.22 -26.06
N GLY A 468 -11.86 -17.33 -25.92
CA GLY A 468 -13.25 -17.46 -26.29
C GLY A 468 -14.13 -16.43 -25.54
N TRP A 469 -15.14 -15.92 -26.23
CA TRP A 469 -16.04 -14.88 -25.71
C TRP A 469 -17.49 -15.30 -25.95
N GLU A 470 -17.98 -16.17 -25.06
CA GLU A 470 -19.27 -16.86 -25.17
C GLU A 470 -20.40 -16.01 -24.63
N GLY A 471 -21.60 -16.12 -25.21
CA GLY A 471 -22.80 -15.50 -24.68
C GLY A 471 -23.78 -15.02 -25.75
N THR A 472 -24.82 -14.30 -25.33
CA THR A 472 -25.90 -13.85 -26.21
C THR A 472 -25.97 -12.32 -26.29
N LYS A 473 -26.57 -11.80 -27.35
CA LYS A 473 -26.88 -10.38 -27.49
C LYS A 473 -28.40 -10.23 -27.52
N PRO A 474 -29.05 -9.90 -26.39
CA PRO A 474 -30.46 -9.53 -26.40
C PRO A 474 -30.67 -8.28 -27.26
N ASN A 475 -31.72 -8.26 -28.08
CA ASN A 475 -32.10 -7.07 -28.87
C ASN A 475 -32.87 -6.06 -27.99
N MET A 476 -32.21 -5.56 -26.95
CA MET A 476 -32.75 -4.52 -26.06
C MET A 476 -31.72 -3.42 -25.86
N VAL A 477 -32.17 -2.18 -26.04
CA VAL A 477 -31.33 -0.99 -25.89
C VAL A 477 -32.03 -0.04 -24.93
N TRP A 478 -31.31 0.36 -23.88
CA TRP A 478 -31.80 1.29 -22.88
C TRP A 478 -31.29 2.70 -23.19
N ALA A 479 -32.15 3.71 -23.02
CA ALA A 479 -31.69 5.08 -22.88
C ALA A 479 -31.29 5.32 -21.43
N VAL A 480 -30.12 5.91 -21.21
CA VAL A 480 -29.67 6.34 -19.89
C VAL A 480 -29.51 7.86 -19.92
N LEU A 481 -30.16 8.54 -18.99
CA LEU A 481 -30.19 10.00 -18.91
C LEU A 481 -29.83 10.45 -17.49
N ASP A 482 -28.74 11.21 -17.35
CA ASP A 482 -28.37 11.95 -16.13
C ASP A 482 -28.81 13.41 -16.27
N CYS A 483 -29.66 13.88 -15.36
CA CYS A 483 -30.27 15.20 -15.45
C CYS A 483 -30.66 15.78 -14.09
N TRP A 484 -30.93 17.08 -14.08
CA TRP A 484 -31.65 17.78 -13.02
C TRP A 484 -33.03 18.14 -13.55
N ILE A 485 -34.04 17.95 -12.70
CA ILE A 485 -35.44 18.18 -13.03
C ILE A 485 -36.08 19.06 -11.96
N ASP A 486 -36.96 19.96 -12.39
CA ASP A 486 -37.98 20.58 -11.54
C ASP A 486 -39.27 19.76 -11.67
N THR A 487 -39.77 19.24 -10.57
CA THR A 487 -40.90 18.33 -10.58
C THR A 487 -41.76 18.41 -9.33
N THR A 488 -43.07 18.20 -9.50
CA THR A 488 -43.99 17.98 -8.37
C THR A 488 -44.03 16.53 -7.91
N PHE A 489 -43.28 15.63 -8.55
CA PHE A 489 -43.12 14.26 -8.07
C PHE A 489 -42.30 14.29 -6.77
N PRO A 490 -42.71 13.57 -5.71
CA PRO A 490 -41.95 13.58 -4.46
C PRO A 490 -40.57 12.95 -4.68
N VAL A 491 -39.53 13.78 -4.68
CA VAL A 491 -38.13 13.32 -4.81
C VAL A 491 -37.74 12.60 -3.53
N THR A 492 -37.50 11.30 -3.62
CA THR A 492 -37.08 10.45 -2.50
C THR A 492 -35.71 9.82 -2.74
N ARG A 493 -35.06 9.32 -1.68
CA ARG A 493 -33.80 8.56 -1.76
C ARG A 493 -34.07 7.08 -2.01
N GLU A 494 -34.89 6.79 -3.02
CA GLU A 494 -35.42 5.46 -3.30
C GLU A 494 -35.20 5.12 -4.76
N ILE A 495 -35.04 3.85 -5.06
CA ILE A 495 -35.05 3.36 -6.45
C ILE A 495 -36.52 3.29 -6.87
N VAL A 496 -36.94 4.11 -7.83
CA VAL A 496 -38.34 4.17 -8.26
C VAL A 496 -38.50 3.47 -9.59
N THR A 497 -39.29 2.40 -9.62
CA THR A 497 -39.76 1.79 -10.86
C THR A 497 -41.04 2.50 -11.29
N LEU A 498 -41.01 3.09 -12.48
CA LEU A 498 -42.14 3.83 -13.06
C LEU A 498 -42.87 2.94 -14.07
N GLN A 499 -44.18 2.82 -13.91
CA GLN A 499 -45.05 1.94 -14.68
C GLN A 499 -46.18 2.70 -15.35
N VAL A 500 -46.46 2.30 -16.59
CA VAL A 500 -47.64 2.74 -17.34
C VAL A 500 -48.26 1.52 -18.00
N ASN A 501 -49.57 1.34 -17.87
CA ASN A 501 -50.31 0.20 -18.43
C ASN A 501 -49.75 -1.18 -17.98
N GLY A 502 -49.26 -1.26 -16.74
CA GLY A 502 -48.70 -2.50 -16.17
C GLY A 502 -47.28 -2.86 -16.63
N GLU A 503 -46.62 -2.05 -17.46
CA GLU A 503 -45.26 -2.33 -17.94
C GLU A 503 -44.19 -1.54 -17.17
N SER A 504 -43.14 -2.21 -16.69
CA SER A 504 -42.05 -1.61 -15.89
C SER A 504 -40.88 -1.14 -16.75
N ARG A 505 -41.12 -0.19 -17.65
CA ARG A 505 -40.12 0.22 -18.66
C ARG A 505 -39.12 1.28 -18.19
N MET A 506 -39.25 1.77 -16.97
CA MET A 506 -38.44 2.88 -16.49
C MET A 506 -38.02 2.72 -15.04
N ALA A 507 -36.74 2.98 -14.78
CA ALA A 507 -36.19 3.08 -13.44
C ALA A 507 -35.58 4.47 -13.22
N TRP A 508 -35.94 5.10 -12.12
CA TRP A 508 -35.39 6.35 -11.63
C TRP A 508 -34.48 6.07 -10.43
N ILE A 509 -33.22 6.45 -10.58
CA ILE A 509 -32.16 6.35 -9.58
C ILE A 509 -31.77 7.74 -9.08
N PRO A 510 -31.89 8.03 -7.78
CA PRO A 510 -31.39 9.28 -7.21
C PRO A 510 -29.86 9.23 -7.13
N ARG A 511 -29.22 10.35 -7.48
CA ARG A 511 -27.76 10.45 -7.57
C ARG A 511 -27.22 11.58 -6.70
N GLU A 512 -25.90 11.58 -6.53
CA GLU A 512 -25.16 12.63 -5.84
C GLU A 512 -25.45 14.02 -6.43
N ARG A 513 -25.23 15.09 -5.65
CA ARG A 513 -25.49 16.50 -6.07
C ARG A 513 -26.96 16.81 -6.44
N GLY A 514 -27.91 15.96 -6.05
CA GLY A 514 -29.32 16.11 -6.41
C GLY A 514 -29.64 15.77 -7.86
N MET A 515 -28.69 15.15 -8.57
CA MET A 515 -28.89 14.65 -9.93
C MET A 515 -29.83 13.44 -9.92
N GLN A 516 -30.54 13.24 -11.02
CA GLN A 516 -31.44 12.12 -11.24
C GLN A 516 -30.98 11.33 -12.46
N ARG A 517 -30.95 10.00 -12.34
CA ARG A 517 -30.71 9.12 -13.47
C ARG A 517 -31.96 8.36 -13.84
N PHE A 518 -32.27 8.34 -15.14
CA PHE A 518 -33.34 7.52 -15.70
C PHE A 518 -32.77 6.45 -16.62
N TYR A 519 -33.16 5.21 -16.37
CA TYR A 519 -33.05 4.11 -17.33
C TYR A 519 -34.40 3.96 -18.00
N VAL A 520 -34.47 4.15 -19.31
CA VAL A 520 -35.72 4.12 -20.08
C VAL A 520 -35.62 3.13 -21.22
N LEU A 521 -36.51 2.13 -21.21
CA LEU A 521 -36.69 1.22 -22.33
C LEU A 521 -37.69 1.82 -23.32
N LEU A 522 -37.23 2.11 -24.54
CA LEU A 522 -38.06 2.67 -25.60
C LEU A 522 -38.21 1.68 -26.76
N ASP A 523 -39.38 1.71 -27.41
CA ASP A 523 -39.58 1.02 -28.68
C ASP A 523 -39.11 1.89 -29.85
N GLY A 524 -38.43 1.27 -30.82
CA GLY A 524 -37.95 1.93 -32.04
C GLY A 524 -36.72 2.82 -31.80
N GLU A 525 -36.68 4.00 -32.43
CA GLU A 525 -35.52 4.88 -32.36
C GLU A 525 -35.33 5.53 -30.98
N ILE A 526 -34.12 5.43 -30.42
CA ILE A 526 -33.81 5.97 -29.10
C ILE A 526 -33.19 7.36 -29.23
N THR A 527 -34.00 8.42 -29.06
CA THR A 527 -33.52 9.81 -29.08
C THR A 527 -33.71 10.47 -27.72
N HIS A 528 -32.92 11.50 -27.46
CA HIS A 528 -33.00 12.29 -26.23
C HIS A 528 -34.44 12.82 -25.99
N GLU A 529 -35.05 13.40 -27.03
CA GLU A 529 -36.41 13.95 -26.99
C GLU A 529 -37.46 12.89 -26.65
N ARG A 530 -37.37 11.69 -27.25
CA ARG A 530 -38.28 10.58 -26.95
C ARG A 530 -38.08 10.05 -25.53
N THR A 531 -36.86 10.06 -25.03
CA THR A 531 -36.56 9.69 -23.63
C THR A 531 -37.21 10.67 -22.66
N GLU A 532 -37.05 11.99 -22.85
CA GLU A 532 -37.72 12.97 -22.01
C GLU A 532 -39.25 12.89 -22.09
N ALA A 533 -39.81 12.73 -23.30
CA ALA A 533 -41.25 12.57 -23.49
C ALA A 533 -41.79 11.34 -22.77
N SER A 534 -41.04 10.23 -22.80
CA SER A 534 -41.37 9.02 -22.05
C SER A 534 -41.33 9.26 -20.53
N ILE A 535 -40.32 9.99 -20.02
CA ILE A 535 -40.22 10.33 -18.59
C ILE A 535 -41.43 11.16 -18.15
N ARG A 536 -41.79 12.22 -18.90
CA ARG A 536 -42.98 13.03 -18.61
C ARG A 536 -44.26 12.18 -18.59
N ARG A 537 -44.39 11.23 -19.52
CA ARG A 537 -45.53 10.31 -19.56
C ARG A 537 -45.58 9.37 -18.33
N HIS A 538 -44.44 8.79 -17.95
CA HIS A 538 -44.37 7.84 -16.84
C HIS A 538 -44.49 8.49 -15.46
N MET A 539 -44.20 9.78 -15.36
CA MET A 539 -44.33 10.55 -14.12
C MET A 539 -45.66 11.33 -14.04
N ALA A 540 -46.54 11.24 -15.04
CA ALA A 540 -47.84 11.89 -15.01
C ALA A 540 -48.66 11.42 -13.77
N PRO A 541 -49.46 12.30 -13.15
CA PRO A 541 -49.78 13.67 -13.55
C PRO A 541 -48.79 14.74 -13.04
N HIS A 542 -47.62 14.36 -12.52
CA HIS A 542 -46.67 15.31 -11.97
C HIS A 542 -46.04 16.19 -13.06
N HIS A 543 -45.79 17.46 -12.72
CA HIS A 543 -45.01 18.38 -13.54
C HIS A 543 -43.57 17.87 -13.62
N VAL A 544 -42.94 17.91 -14.81
CA VAL A 544 -41.52 17.56 -14.99
C VAL A 544 -40.91 18.48 -16.05
N GLU A 545 -40.01 19.34 -15.60
CA GLU A 545 -39.19 20.22 -16.44
C GLU A 545 -37.72 19.87 -16.28
N PHE A 546 -37.00 19.64 -17.39
CA PHE A 546 -35.58 19.34 -17.37
C PHE A 546 -34.80 20.64 -17.31
N THR A 547 -34.18 20.92 -16.17
CA THR A 547 -33.40 22.15 -15.96
C THR A 547 -31.98 22.02 -16.53
N HIS A 548 -31.41 20.82 -16.48
CA HIS A 548 -30.10 20.53 -17.08
C HIS A 548 -29.94 19.03 -17.36
N VAL A 549 -29.31 18.68 -18.49
CA VAL A 549 -28.93 17.31 -18.84
C VAL A 549 -27.41 17.22 -18.86
N GLU A 550 -26.84 16.38 -17.99
CA GLU A 550 -25.39 16.18 -17.91
C GLU A 550 -24.92 15.17 -18.96
N TRP A 551 -25.71 14.10 -19.14
CA TRP A 551 -25.30 12.98 -19.96
C TRP A 551 -26.49 12.18 -20.50
N PHE A 552 -26.40 11.78 -21.77
CA PHE A 552 -27.33 10.87 -22.43
C PHE A 552 -26.55 9.79 -23.17
N SER A 553 -26.97 8.53 -23.06
CA SER A 553 -26.35 7.42 -23.77
C SER A 553 -27.33 6.31 -24.11
N ARG A 554 -27.00 5.57 -25.17
CA ARG A 554 -27.68 4.34 -25.58
C ARG A 554 -26.88 3.14 -25.08
N PHE A 555 -27.46 2.37 -24.18
CA PHE A 555 -26.83 1.19 -23.59
C PHE A 555 -27.38 -0.08 -24.24
N GLU A 556 -26.55 -0.76 -25.04
CA GLU A 556 -26.87 -2.08 -25.59
C GLU A 556 -26.54 -3.18 -24.59
N ILE A 557 -27.51 -4.05 -24.29
CA ILE A 557 -27.27 -5.21 -23.43
C ILE A 557 -26.36 -6.21 -24.14
N LYS A 558 -25.27 -6.60 -23.46
CA LYS A 558 -24.38 -7.68 -23.89
C LYS A 558 -24.16 -8.59 -22.70
N GLU A 559 -24.41 -9.88 -22.88
CA GLU A 559 -24.22 -10.91 -21.86
C GLU A 559 -23.18 -11.88 -22.37
N ARG A 560 -21.94 -11.72 -21.93
CA ARG A 560 -20.82 -12.54 -22.39
C ARG A 560 -19.80 -12.79 -21.29
N VAL A 561 -19.15 -13.93 -21.36
CA VAL A 561 -18.09 -14.35 -20.43
C VAL A 561 -16.93 -14.94 -21.21
N ALA A 562 -15.71 -14.68 -20.75
CA ALA A 562 -14.51 -15.29 -21.30
C ALA A 562 -14.50 -16.78 -20.99
N SER A 563 -14.02 -17.60 -21.93
CA SER A 563 -13.92 -19.05 -21.72
C SER A 563 -12.96 -19.41 -20.58
N THR A 564 -11.98 -18.54 -20.31
CA THR A 564 -11.07 -18.58 -19.15
C THR A 564 -10.67 -17.16 -18.75
N PHE A 565 -10.45 -16.94 -17.45
CA PHE A 565 -9.89 -15.70 -16.88
C PHE A 565 -8.36 -15.81 -16.71
N LEU A 566 -7.79 -16.99 -16.90
CA LEU A 566 -6.34 -17.26 -16.86
C LEU A 566 -5.92 -17.90 -18.19
N TYR A 567 -5.04 -17.25 -18.94
CA TYR A 567 -4.67 -17.74 -20.27
C TYR A 567 -3.32 -18.44 -20.30
N PRO A 568 -3.20 -19.65 -20.90
CA PRO A 568 -4.13 -20.79 -20.86
C PRO A 568 -3.91 -21.69 -19.63
N THR A 569 -2.88 -21.43 -18.83
CA THR A 569 -2.53 -22.19 -17.62
C THR A 569 -1.96 -21.23 -16.57
N SER A 570 -1.81 -21.65 -15.32
CA SER A 570 -1.12 -20.89 -14.26
C SER A 570 0.34 -20.53 -14.58
N SER A 571 0.94 -21.21 -15.58
CA SER A 571 2.32 -20.98 -16.04
C SER A 571 2.49 -19.80 -16.99
N GLU A 572 1.42 -19.06 -17.25
CA GLU A 572 1.33 -18.02 -18.27
C GLU A 572 0.87 -16.71 -17.62
N PRO A 573 1.42 -15.55 -18.02
CA PRO A 573 1.34 -14.36 -17.18
C PRO A 573 0.05 -13.55 -17.34
N PHE A 574 -0.90 -13.96 -18.18
CA PHE A 574 -2.05 -13.15 -18.57
C PHE A 574 -3.33 -13.51 -17.81
N ILE A 575 -3.93 -12.50 -17.19
CA ILE A 575 -5.10 -12.64 -16.31
C ILE A 575 -6.14 -11.61 -16.73
N LEU A 576 -7.39 -12.03 -16.95
CA LEU A 576 -8.51 -11.14 -17.27
C LEU A 576 -9.28 -10.75 -16.00
N ALA A 577 -9.77 -9.51 -15.93
CA ALA A 577 -10.66 -9.05 -14.86
C ALA A 577 -11.66 -7.99 -15.34
N GLY A 578 -12.84 -7.91 -14.69
CA GLY A 578 -13.90 -6.97 -15.03
C GLY A 578 -14.44 -7.17 -16.45
N ASP A 579 -14.79 -6.08 -17.13
CA ASP A 579 -15.38 -6.11 -18.46
C ASP A 579 -14.54 -6.82 -19.55
N ALA A 580 -13.23 -6.98 -19.32
CA ALA A 580 -12.37 -7.80 -20.17
C ALA A 580 -12.70 -9.30 -20.06
N ALA A 581 -13.17 -9.74 -18.89
CA ALA A 581 -13.45 -11.12 -18.53
C ALA A 581 -14.96 -11.46 -18.61
N HIS A 582 -15.85 -10.51 -18.35
CA HIS A 582 -17.30 -10.72 -18.43
C HIS A 582 -18.05 -9.39 -18.61
N VAL A 583 -19.16 -9.42 -19.34
CA VAL A 583 -20.09 -8.30 -19.49
C VAL A 583 -21.50 -8.83 -19.33
N HIS A 584 -22.38 -8.04 -18.73
CA HIS A 584 -23.75 -8.45 -18.49
C HIS A 584 -24.72 -7.27 -18.59
N SER A 585 -26.01 -7.55 -18.47
CA SER A 585 -27.05 -6.52 -18.49
C SER A 585 -26.93 -5.51 -17.34
N VAL A 586 -27.43 -4.29 -17.55
CA VAL A 586 -27.52 -3.22 -16.55
C VAL A 586 -28.44 -3.56 -15.39
N ASN A 587 -29.44 -4.42 -15.61
CA ASN A 587 -30.40 -4.77 -14.57
C ASN A 587 -29.70 -5.42 -13.38
N GLY A 588 -29.90 -4.84 -12.18
CA GLY A 588 -29.26 -5.29 -10.94
C GLY A 588 -27.92 -4.61 -10.62
N GLY A 589 -27.41 -3.69 -11.44
CA GLY A 589 -26.28 -2.81 -11.09
C GLY A 589 -24.94 -3.52 -10.85
N GLN A 590 -24.74 -4.72 -11.41
CA GLN A 590 -23.60 -5.58 -11.05
C GLN A 590 -22.28 -5.29 -11.80
N GLY A 591 -22.26 -4.47 -12.86
CA GLY A 591 -21.15 -4.44 -13.83
C GLY A 591 -19.82 -4.09 -13.20
N MET A 592 -19.74 -2.85 -12.76
CA MET A 592 -18.59 -2.34 -12.00
C MET A 592 -18.33 -3.18 -10.73
N ASN A 593 -19.36 -3.57 -9.99
CA ASN A 593 -19.23 -4.28 -8.71
C ASN A 593 -18.58 -5.67 -8.87
N THR A 594 -18.95 -6.42 -9.90
CA THR A 594 -18.36 -7.73 -10.19
C THR A 594 -16.90 -7.58 -10.59
N GLY A 595 -16.56 -6.55 -11.38
CA GLY A 595 -15.17 -6.21 -11.70
C GLY A 595 -14.34 -5.79 -10.48
N LEU A 596 -14.88 -4.97 -9.58
CA LEU A 596 -14.21 -4.62 -8.32
C LEU A 596 -14.02 -5.86 -7.43
N SER A 597 -14.97 -6.78 -7.44
CA SER A 597 -14.87 -8.06 -6.74
C SER A 597 -13.79 -8.98 -7.36
N ASP A 598 -13.57 -8.93 -8.68
CA ASP A 598 -12.46 -9.64 -9.33
C ASP A 598 -11.11 -9.10 -8.85
N ALA A 599 -10.95 -7.76 -8.83
CA ALA A 599 -9.74 -7.11 -8.32
C ALA A 599 -9.45 -7.52 -6.86
N PHE A 600 -10.46 -7.45 -6.00
CA PHE A 600 -10.32 -7.82 -4.59
C PHE A 600 -9.97 -9.30 -4.39
N ASN A 601 -10.51 -10.19 -5.23
CA ASN A 601 -10.21 -11.63 -5.20
C ASN A 601 -8.81 -11.94 -5.77
N LEU A 602 -8.36 -11.24 -6.82
CA LEU A 602 -7.12 -11.54 -7.51
C LEU A 602 -5.86 -11.06 -6.78
N ILE A 603 -5.85 -9.82 -6.29
CA ILE A 603 -4.58 -9.15 -5.94
C ILE A 603 -3.88 -9.80 -4.74
N TRP A 604 -4.62 -10.27 -3.73
CA TRP A 604 -4.02 -10.99 -2.61
C TRP A 604 -3.36 -12.30 -3.06
N ARG A 605 -3.91 -12.98 -4.08
CA ARG A 605 -3.34 -14.22 -4.63
C ARG A 605 -2.00 -13.93 -5.29
N LEU A 606 -1.94 -12.90 -6.12
CA LEU A 606 -0.70 -12.45 -6.73
C LEU A 606 0.32 -12.05 -5.65
N TYR A 607 -0.08 -11.27 -4.65
CA TYR A 607 0.77 -10.91 -3.53
C TYR A 607 1.35 -12.14 -2.82
N PHE A 608 0.50 -13.12 -2.51
CA PHE A 608 0.90 -14.34 -1.83
C PHE A 608 1.91 -15.16 -2.66
N LEU A 609 1.61 -15.42 -3.93
CA LEU A 609 2.50 -16.15 -4.85
C LEU A 609 3.85 -15.45 -5.04
N LEU A 610 3.84 -14.11 -5.04
CA LEU A 610 5.03 -13.30 -5.25
C LEU A 610 5.90 -13.18 -4.00
N ARG A 611 5.36 -13.38 -2.80
CA ARG A 611 6.13 -13.36 -1.55
C ARG A 611 6.62 -14.74 -1.14
N HIS A 612 6.00 -15.82 -1.63
CA HIS A 612 6.30 -17.19 -1.23
C HIS A 612 6.83 -18.04 -2.39
N HIS A 613 8.04 -17.74 -2.87
CA HIS A 613 8.69 -18.47 -3.97
C HIS A 613 9.03 -19.94 -3.65
N SER A 614 8.98 -20.34 -2.38
CA SER A 614 9.24 -21.70 -1.92
C SER A 614 7.98 -22.57 -1.85
N LEU A 615 6.80 -22.05 -2.19
CA LEU A 615 5.58 -22.86 -2.25
C LEU A 615 5.74 -23.98 -3.29
N PRO A 616 5.22 -25.19 -3.00
CA PRO A 616 5.09 -26.22 -4.02
C PRO A 616 4.35 -25.67 -5.24
N SER A 617 4.77 -26.06 -6.44
CA SER A 617 4.11 -25.63 -7.68
C SER A 617 2.62 -25.97 -7.68
N SER A 618 2.23 -27.12 -7.11
CA SER A 618 0.84 -27.53 -6.95
C SER A 618 0.01 -26.53 -6.12
N SER A 619 0.55 -26.04 -4.99
CA SER A 619 -0.12 -25.03 -4.16
C SER A 619 -0.23 -23.70 -4.89
N SER A 620 0.83 -23.30 -5.61
CA SER A 620 0.84 -22.08 -6.41
C SER A 620 -0.23 -22.11 -7.52
N ASP A 621 -0.33 -23.25 -8.21
CA ASP A 621 -1.32 -23.50 -9.25
C ASP A 621 -2.75 -23.51 -8.70
N GLN A 622 -2.99 -24.15 -7.55
CA GLN A 622 -4.29 -24.16 -6.88
C GLN A 622 -4.75 -22.74 -6.49
N ILE A 623 -3.85 -21.93 -5.93
CA ILE A 623 -4.16 -20.55 -5.53
C ILE A 623 -4.58 -19.73 -6.74
N LEU A 624 -3.81 -19.77 -7.83
CA LEU A 624 -4.12 -18.98 -9.01
C LEU A 624 -5.34 -19.53 -9.76
N SER A 625 -5.40 -20.84 -10.03
CA SER A 625 -6.52 -21.46 -10.77
C SER A 625 -7.87 -21.28 -10.09
N SER A 626 -7.92 -21.19 -8.75
CA SER A 626 -9.15 -20.88 -8.02
C SER A 626 -9.78 -19.55 -8.45
N TYR A 627 -8.99 -18.57 -8.89
CA TYR A 627 -9.51 -17.29 -9.39
C TYR A 627 -10.41 -17.50 -10.61
N ASP A 628 -9.99 -18.33 -11.58
CA ASP A 628 -10.83 -18.63 -12.75
C ASP A 628 -12.11 -19.34 -12.32
N THR A 629 -12.00 -20.44 -11.57
CA THR A 629 -13.16 -21.22 -11.12
C THR A 629 -14.16 -20.36 -10.35
N GLU A 630 -13.70 -19.63 -9.34
CA GLU A 630 -14.58 -18.83 -8.47
C GLU A 630 -15.22 -17.66 -9.19
N ARG A 631 -14.44 -16.90 -9.98
CA ARG A 631 -14.90 -15.65 -10.57
C ARG A 631 -15.69 -15.86 -11.85
N ARG A 632 -15.33 -16.86 -12.66
CA ARG A 632 -16.06 -17.19 -13.90
C ARG A 632 -17.44 -17.75 -13.59
N GLU A 633 -17.56 -18.65 -12.62
CA GLU A 633 -18.88 -19.16 -12.20
C GLU A 633 -19.73 -18.08 -11.52
N THR A 634 -19.13 -17.20 -10.73
CA THR A 634 -19.84 -16.02 -10.19
C THR A 634 -20.37 -15.13 -11.32
N ALA A 635 -19.55 -14.82 -12.33
CA ALA A 635 -19.94 -14.00 -13.47
C ALA A 635 -21.08 -14.65 -14.28
N LYS A 636 -21.04 -15.97 -14.50
CA LYS A 636 -22.14 -16.72 -15.12
C LYS A 636 -23.44 -16.60 -14.33
N GLY A 637 -23.39 -16.78 -13.00
CA GLY A 637 -24.55 -16.61 -12.13
C GLY A 637 -25.14 -15.20 -12.18
N VAL A 638 -24.28 -14.18 -12.21
CA VAL A 638 -24.70 -12.78 -12.38
C VAL A 638 -25.38 -12.57 -13.75
N ILE A 639 -24.80 -13.10 -14.83
CA ILE A 639 -25.40 -13.05 -16.18
C ILE A 639 -26.78 -13.72 -16.18
N ASP A 640 -26.91 -14.91 -15.61
CA ASP A 640 -28.18 -15.65 -15.59
C ASP A 640 -29.28 -14.91 -14.84
N VAL A 641 -28.95 -14.30 -13.70
CA VAL A 641 -29.90 -13.48 -12.93
C VAL A 641 -30.25 -12.20 -13.68
N ALA A 642 -29.25 -11.50 -14.22
CA ALA A 642 -29.47 -10.27 -14.97
C ALA A 642 -30.36 -10.52 -16.21
N ALA A 643 -30.13 -11.62 -16.93
CA ALA A 643 -30.93 -12.04 -18.08
C ALA A 643 -32.38 -12.33 -17.69
N LYS A 644 -32.62 -12.97 -16.54
CA LYS A 644 -33.98 -13.22 -16.01
C LYS A 644 -34.68 -11.91 -15.67
N LEU A 645 -33.99 -10.97 -15.01
CA LEU A 645 -34.53 -9.65 -14.67
C LEU A 645 -34.87 -8.82 -15.91
N VAL A 646 -34.06 -8.89 -16.96
CA VAL A 646 -34.35 -8.20 -18.24
C VAL A 646 -35.63 -8.74 -18.86
N ARG A 647 -35.77 -10.08 -18.96
CA ARG A 647 -36.94 -10.70 -19.59
C ARG A 647 -38.24 -10.44 -18.82
N SER A 648 -38.17 -10.34 -17.48
CA SER A 648 -39.35 -10.05 -16.66
C SER A 648 -39.72 -8.55 -16.62
N THR A 649 -38.88 -7.66 -17.16
CA THR A 649 -39.18 -6.21 -17.22
C THR A 649 -40.42 -5.91 -18.08
N LEU A 650 -40.72 -6.80 -19.04
CA LEU A 650 -41.90 -6.74 -19.92
C LEU A 650 -43.12 -7.50 -19.37
N ALA A 651 -43.05 -8.01 -18.13
CA ALA A 651 -44.12 -8.78 -17.47
C ALA A 651 -44.74 -8.01 -16.27
N ASP A 652 -45.76 -8.61 -15.65
CA ASP A 652 -46.49 -8.03 -14.50
C ASP A 652 -45.56 -7.63 -13.33
N ALA A 653 -45.89 -6.47 -12.73
CA ALA A 653 -45.14 -5.79 -11.68
C ALA A 653 -44.82 -6.67 -10.47
N LYS A 654 -45.79 -7.47 -10.04
CA LYS A 654 -45.66 -8.34 -8.87
C LYS A 654 -44.59 -9.40 -9.10
N GLY A 655 -44.57 -10.01 -10.28
CA GLY A 655 -43.58 -11.02 -10.67
C GLY A 655 -42.16 -10.46 -10.81
N TYR A 656 -42.00 -9.22 -11.28
CA TYR A 656 -40.69 -8.56 -11.35
C TYR A 656 -40.10 -8.32 -9.96
N VAL A 657 -40.93 -7.83 -9.03
CA VAL A 657 -40.52 -7.52 -7.66
C VAL A 657 -40.22 -8.78 -6.86
N GLU A 658 -41.06 -9.82 -6.95
CA GLU A 658 -40.78 -11.13 -6.33
C GLU A 658 -39.47 -11.73 -6.85
N LEU A 659 -39.15 -11.53 -8.14
CA LEU A 659 -37.88 -11.98 -8.72
C LEU A 659 -36.68 -11.19 -8.15
N ILE A 660 -36.82 -9.88 -7.91
CA ILE A 660 -35.78 -9.08 -7.24
C ILE A 660 -35.54 -9.61 -5.83
N GLU A 661 -36.59 -9.83 -5.04
CA GLU A 661 -36.47 -10.34 -3.67
C GLU A 661 -35.80 -11.72 -3.65
N LYS A 662 -36.23 -12.63 -4.54
CA LYS A 662 -35.64 -13.97 -4.68
C LYS A 662 -34.17 -13.94 -5.07
N ASN A 663 -33.72 -12.90 -5.78
CA ASN A 663 -32.34 -12.75 -6.23
C ASN A 663 -31.58 -11.62 -5.51
N ALA A 664 -32.10 -11.13 -4.38
CA ALA A 664 -31.52 -10.01 -3.63
C ALA A 664 -30.04 -10.25 -3.26
N GLY A 665 -29.67 -11.51 -2.99
CA GLY A 665 -28.28 -11.91 -2.75
C GLY A 665 -27.35 -11.59 -3.92
N PHE A 666 -27.76 -11.85 -5.16
CA PHE A 666 -26.96 -11.50 -6.35
C PHE A 666 -26.95 -9.99 -6.61
N ILE A 667 -28.08 -9.30 -6.46
CA ILE A 667 -28.19 -7.85 -6.66
C ILE A 667 -27.33 -7.06 -5.65
N THR A 668 -27.15 -7.59 -4.45
CA THR A 668 -26.33 -6.94 -3.42
C THR A 668 -24.90 -7.47 -3.38
N GLY A 669 -24.59 -8.49 -4.19
CA GLY A 669 -23.34 -9.27 -4.13
C GLY A 669 -23.19 -10.14 -2.88
N MET A 670 -24.17 -10.13 -1.99
CA MET A 670 -24.12 -10.80 -0.68
C MET A 670 -24.39 -12.30 -0.75
N GLY A 671 -24.93 -12.78 -1.87
CA GLY A 671 -25.20 -14.20 -2.16
C GLY A 671 -24.10 -14.92 -2.94
N VAL A 672 -22.97 -14.26 -3.21
CA VAL A 672 -21.81 -14.90 -3.84
C VAL A 672 -21.24 -15.96 -2.89
N GLN A 673 -21.16 -17.20 -3.36
CA GLN A 673 -20.60 -18.33 -2.63
C GLN A 673 -19.82 -19.26 -3.57
N TYR A 674 -18.79 -19.90 -3.03
CA TYR A 674 -17.89 -20.80 -3.74
C TYR A 674 -18.07 -22.27 -3.33
N SER A 675 -18.98 -22.55 -2.39
CA SER A 675 -19.39 -23.89 -2.02
C SER A 675 -20.00 -24.61 -3.23
N GLY A 676 -19.57 -25.84 -3.50
CA GLY A 676 -20.05 -26.66 -4.62
C GLY A 676 -19.46 -26.29 -5.98
N LEU A 677 -18.57 -25.30 -6.08
CA LEU A 677 -17.90 -24.91 -7.34
C LEU A 677 -16.61 -25.70 -7.62
N SER A 678 -16.29 -26.72 -6.81
CA SER A 678 -15.02 -27.45 -6.88
C SER A 678 -13.80 -26.50 -6.83
N SER A 679 -13.90 -25.36 -6.13
CA SER A 679 -12.77 -24.47 -5.93
C SER A 679 -11.67 -25.21 -5.16
N PRO A 680 -10.41 -25.21 -5.63
CA PRO A 680 -9.33 -25.92 -4.95
C PRO A 680 -8.97 -25.31 -3.59
N LEU A 681 -9.49 -24.12 -3.27
CA LEU A 681 -9.26 -23.43 -2.01
C LEU A 681 -10.44 -23.52 -1.03
N VAL A 682 -11.51 -24.25 -1.34
CA VAL A 682 -12.66 -24.37 -0.45
C VAL A 682 -12.77 -25.82 0.02
N ARG A 683 -12.65 -26.03 1.33
CA ARG A 683 -12.91 -27.32 1.96
C ARG A 683 -14.31 -27.29 2.55
N GLU A 684 -15.24 -27.97 1.87
CA GLU A 684 -16.66 -28.04 2.27
C GLU A 684 -16.79 -28.42 3.75
N SER A 685 -17.38 -27.50 4.50
CA SER A 685 -17.54 -27.60 5.95
C SER A 685 -18.51 -26.52 6.44
N GLU A 686 -19.24 -26.81 7.51
CA GLU A 686 -20.07 -25.82 8.19
C GLU A 686 -20.06 -26.04 9.70
N HIS A 687 -20.08 -24.93 10.44
CA HIS A 687 -20.29 -24.93 11.89
C HIS A 687 -21.06 -23.66 12.26
N SER A 688 -22.29 -23.82 12.78
CA SER A 688 -23.14 -22.69 13.16
C SER A 688 -23.34 -21.69 12.01
N ILE A 689 -22.93 -20.43 12.17
CA ILE A 689 -23.02 -19.36 11.17
C ILE A 689 -21.87 -19.37 10.14
N TRP A 690 -20.88 -20.25 10.32
CA TRP A 690 -19.71 -20.35 9.45
C TRP A 690 -19.92 -21.43 8.41
N LYS A 691 -19.83 -21.07 7.13
CA LYS A 691 -19.99 -21.99 6.01
C LYS A 691 -18.86 -21.77 5.01
N ALA A 692 -18.08 -22.82 4.74
CA ALA A 692 -17.01 -22.75 3.77
C ALA A 692 -17.53 -22.35 2.38
N GLY A 693 -16.73 -21.58 1.66
CA GLY A 693 -17.11 -20.98 0.38
C GLY A 693 -18.03 -19.75 0.50
N GLN A 694 -18.60 -19.44 1.67
CA GLN A 694 -19.36 -18.21 1.88
C GLN A 694 -18.48 -17.10 2.46
N ARG A 695 -18.93 -15.85 2.33
CA ARG A 695 -18.27 -14.74 3.01
C ARG A 695 -18.33 -14.90 4.53
N ALA A 696 -17.30 -14.41 5.23
CA ALA A 696 -17.37 -14.24 6.67
C ALA A 696 -18.52 -13.28 7.04
N PRO A 697 -19.35 -13.62 8.05
CA PRO A 697 -20.41 -12.76 8.54
C PRO A 697 -19.84 -11.47 9.17
N ASP A 698 -20.47 -10.33 8.95
CA ASP A 698 -20.10 -9.09 9.66
C ASP A 698 -20.85 -9.05 11.00
N LEU A 699 -20.10 -9.12 12.10
CA LEU A 699 -20.63 -9.32 13.45
C LEU A 699 -20.02 -8.32 14.42
N TRP A 700 -20.79 -7.93 15.42
CA TRP A 700 -20.28 -7.20 16.57
C TRP A 700 -19.49 -8.13 17.49
N LEU A 701 -18.33 -7.63 17.90
CA LEU A 701 -17.41 -8.21 18.86
C LEU A 701 -17.26 -7.21 20.02
N SER A 702 -17.05 -7.70 21.24
CA SER A 702 -16.64 -6.89 22.38
C SER A 702 -15.13 -6.96 22.49
N ASP A 703 -14.43 -5.83 22.39
CA ASP A 703 -12.98 -5.81 22.52
C ASP A 703 -12.53 -6.07 23.99
N PRO A 704 -11.22 -6.27 24.25
CA PRO A 704 -10.71 -6.48 25.61
C PRO A 704 -10.98 -5.34 26.61
N LYS A 705 -11.37 -4.15 26.13
CA LYS A 705 -11.75 -2.99 26.96
C LYS A 705 -13.25 -2.91 27.21
N GLY A 706 -14.05 -3.74 26.52
CA GLY A 706 -15.51 -3.76 26.58
C GLY A 706 -16.18 -2.93 25.50
N ASP A 707 -15.43 -2.33 24.57
CA ASP A 707 -15.98 -1.53 23.47
C ASP A 707 -16.48 -2.43 22.33
N ALA A 708 -17.59 -2.03 21.70
CA ALA A 708 -18.13 -2.75 20.55
C ALA A 708 -17.32 -2.45 19.28
N VAL A 709 -16.87 -3.49 18.57
CA VAL A 709 -16.15 -3.38 17.29
C VAL A 709 -16.69 -4.40 16.29
N ARG A 710 -16.74 -4.06 15.00
CA ARG A 710 -17.17 -5.01 13.96
C ARG A 710 -16.02 -5.91 13.50
N LEU A 711 -16.31 -7.15 13.13
CA LEU A 711 -15.33 -8.08 12.56
C LEU A 711 -14.65 -7.47 11.32
N TYR A 712 -15.41 -6.86 10.41
CA TYR A 712 -14.86 -6.28 9.18
C TYR A 712 -13.93 -5.08 9.45
N GLN A 713 -14.05 -4.39 10.59
CA GLN A 713 -13.13 -3.32 10.99
C GLN A 713 -11.78 -3.86 11.48
N LYS A 714 -11.68 -5.16 11.76
CA LYS A 714 -10.42 -5.82 12.15
C LYS A 714 -9.71 -6.47 10.98
N LEU A 715 -10.37 -6.68 9.84
CA LEU A 715 -9.75 -7.34 8.70
C LEU A 715 -8.71 -6.42 8.04
N ILE A 716 -7.57 -6.98 7.67
CA ILE A 716 -6.54 -6.29 6.89
C ILE A 716 -6.41 -7.02 5.55
N TYR A 717 -6.58 -6.30 4.45
CA TYR A 717 -6.45 -6.89 3.13
C TYR A 717 -5.06 -7.54 2.92
N GLY A 718 -5.03 -8.68 2.23
CA GLY A 718 -3.80 -9.46 2.00
C GLY A 718 -3.45 -10.48 3.10
N ARG A 719 -4.18 -10.51 4.23
CA ARG A 719 -3.95 -11.46 5.32
C ARG A 719 -5.11 -12.45 5.45
N TYR A 720 -4.77 -13.72 5.66
CA TYR A 720 -5.70 -14.70 6.18
C TYR A 720 -6.10 -14.32 7.60
N LEU A 721 -7.32 -14.62 7.99
CA LEU A 721 -7.80 -14.51 9.35
C LEU A 721 -8.10 -15.92 9.88
N LEU A 722 -7.33 -16.35 10.86
CA LEU A 722 -7.61 -17.54 11.64
C LEU A 722 -8.40 -17.13 12.88
N ILE A 723 -9.65 -17.55 12.93
CA ILE A 723 -10.53 -17.35 14.08
C ILE A 723 -10.50 -18.61 14.92
N ILE A 724 -10.17 -18.48 16.20
CA ILE A 724 -10.27 -19.57 17.18
C ILE A 724 -11.41 -19.22 18.13
N VAL A 725 -12.43 -20.05 18.14
CA VAL A 725 -13.52 -19.98 19.11
C VAL A 725 -13.21 -21.05 20.15
N ALA A 726 -12.81 -20.68 21.36
CA ALA A 726 -12.44 -21.64 22.39
C ALA A 726 -12.65 -21.12 23.82
N ALA A 727 -13.11 -21.99 24.71
CA ALA A 727 -13.02 -21.77 26.15
C ALA A 727 -11.62 -22.23 26.63
N VAL A 728 -10.70 -21.27 26.78
CA VAL A 728 -9.58 -21.35 27.76
C VAL A 728 -8.51 -22.43 27.50
N ARG A 729 -7.35 -22.06 26.88
CA ARG A 729 -5.95 -22.46 27.28
C ARG A 729 -4.89 -22.65 26.18
N ARG A 730 -5.21 -22.83 24.89
CA ARG A 730 -4.16 -23.11 23.90
C ARG A 730 -3.35 -21.87 23.50
N ALA A 731 -2.12 -21.78 24.02
CA ALA A 731 -1.10 -20.88 23.52
C ALA A 731 -0.78 -21.24 22.06
N MET A 732 -0.95 -20.28 21.16
CA MET A 732 -0.51 -20.40 19.77
C MET A 732 0.20 -19.12 19.40
N GLU A 733 1.37 -19.27 18.79
CA GLU A 733 2.12 -18.17 18.21
C GLU A 733 1.95 -18.21 16.69
N VAL A 734 1.55 -17.09 16.09
CA VAL A 734 1.56 -16.93 14.64
C VAL A 734 3.02 -16.68 14.22
N GLN A 735 3.62 -17.59 13.47
CA GLN A 735 5.00 -17.46 13.01
C GLN A 735 5.17 -16.30 12.02
N ASN A 736 4.14 -15.98 11.24
CA ASN A 736 4.19 -14.93 10.23
C ASN A 736 2.96 -14.01 10.26
N SER A 737 3.05 -12.99 11.11
CA SER A 737 1.98 -11.98 11.29
C SER A 737 1.72 -11.10 10.06
N ASP A 738 2.58 -11.16 9.02
CA ASP A 738 2.37 -10.41 7.79
C ASP A 738 1.26 -11.00 6.91
N PHE A 739 0.96 -12.30 7.07
CA PHE A 739 0.01 -13.03 6.23
C PHE A 739 -1.13 -13.70 7.00
N VAL A 740 -1.00 -13.91 8.31
CA VAL A 740 -2.08 -14.44 9.14
C VAL A 740 -2.36 -13.50 10.28
N MET A 741 -3.64 -13.23 10.48
CA MET A 741 -4.21 -12.60 11.64
C MET A 741 -4.84 -13.67 12.51
N LEU A 742 -4.53 -13.67 13.80
CA LEU A 742 -5.20 -14.54 14.77
C LEU A 742 -6.25 -13.72 15.51
N LEU A 743 -7.48 -14.22 15.55
CA LEU A 743 -8.57 -13.65 16.34
C LEU A 743 -9.13 -14.72 17.28
N ARG A 744 -9.13 -14.46 18.57
CA ARG A 744 -9.71 -15.35 19.57
C ARG A 744 -11.07 -14.84 19.99
N LEU A 745 -12.10 -15.67 19.88
CA LEU A 745 -13.46 -15.35 20.27
C LEU A 745 -13.90 -16.20 21.46
N THR A 746 -14.59 -15.58 22.43
CA THR A 746 -15.11 -16.25 23.63
C THR A 746 -16.58 -15.89 23.87
N GLY A 747 -17.31 -16.73 24.60
CA GLY A 747 -18.67 -16.41 25.07
C GLY A 747 -18.62 -15.34 26.17
N LEU A 748 -19.43 -14.28 26.04
CA LEU A 748 -19.61 -13.13 26.95
C LEU A 748 -18.79 -13.10 28.27
N SER A 749 -17.55 -12.58 28.19
CA SER A 749 -16.92 -11.65 29.15
C SER A 749 -15.52 -11.28 28.65
N ALA A 750 -15.35 -10.11 28.03
CA ALA A 750 -14.00 -9.50 27.89
C ALA A 750 -13.65 -8.66 29.14
N ARG A 751 -14.67 -8.09 29.82
CA ARG A 751 -14.74 -7.66 31.23
C ARG A 751 -16.07 -6.93 31.42
N ARG A 752 -16.99 -7.40 32.27
CA ARG A 752 -18.11 -6.57 32.75
C ARG A 752 -17.60 -5.68 33.89
N VAL A 753 -17.38 -4.39 33.64
CA VAL A 753 -17.31 -3.38 34.70
C VAL A 753 -18.46 -2.40 34.48
N GLY A 754 -19.41 -2.38 35.43
CA GLY A 754 -20.33 -1.25 35.57
C GLY A 754 -21.82 -1.54 35.70
N VAL A 755 -22.26 -2.47 36.56
CA VAL A 755 -23.55 -2.32 37.30
C VAL A 755 -23.39 -3.00 38.65
N GLN A 756 -23.62 -2.27 39.75
CA GLN A 756 -23.72 -2.84 41.11
C GLN A 756 -24.92 -3.79 41.17
N GLY A 757 -24.67 -5.09 41.31
CA GLY A 757 -25.72 -6.05 41.61
C GLY A 757 -25.38 -7.50 41.27
N ARG A 758 -24.88 -8.23 42.27
CA ARG A 758 -24.73 -9.70 42.36
C ARG A 758 -23.80 -10.36 41.33
N SER A 759 -22.54 -10.51 41.76
CA SER A 759 -21.61 -11.54 41.28
C SER A 759 -21.99 -12.89 41.88
N GLU A 760 -22.33 -13.86 41.03
CA GLU A 760 -22.11 -15.27 41.32
C GLU A 760 -20.98 -15.75 40.41
N ASP A 761 -20.10 -16.55 41.02
CA ASP A 761 -18.72 -16.79 40.65
C ASP A 761 -18.57 -17.70 39.43
N VAL A 762 -17.78 -17.27 38.43
CA VAL A 762 -16.86 -18.16 37.69
C VAL A 762 -15.66 -17.33 37.21
N GLU A 763 -14.50 -17.58 37.81
CA GLU A 763 -13.18 -17.16 37.29
C GLU A 763 -12.85 -17.97 36.03
N GLU A 764 -13.37 -17.58 34.85
CA GLU A 764 -12.77 -18.00 33.59
C GLU A 764 -11.59 -17.05 33.29
N GLU A 765 -10.35 -17.55 33.36
CA GLU A 765 -9.15 -16.83 32.94
C GLU A 765 -9.25 -16.46 31.45
N THR A 766 -9.82 -15.29 31.17
CA THR A 766 -9.93 -14.75 29.82
C THR A 766 -8.54 -14.33 29.33
N HIS A 767 -8.12 -14.83 28.15
CA HIS A 767 -6.91 -14.34 27.50
C HIS A 767 -7.04 -12.82 27.28
N PRO A 768 -6.04 -11.99 27.64
CA PRO A 768 -6.15 -10.52 27.62
C PRO A 768 -6.36 -9.90 26.22
N GLU A 769 -6.31 -10.73 25.17
CA GLU A 769 -6.47 -10.33 23.75
C GLU A 769 -7.70 -10.97 23.08
N ALA A 770 -8.55 -11.67 23.84
CA ALA A 770 -9.76 -12.31 23.31
C ALA A 770 -10.92 -11.31 23.16
N PHE A 771 -11.74 -11.50 22.13
CA PHE A 771 -12.95 -10.72 21.88
C PHE A 771 -14.18 -11.48 22.37
N GLY A 772 -15.06 -10.79 23.10
CA GLY A 772 -16.30 -11.36 23.61
C GLY A 772 -17.43 -11.33 22.57
N CYS A 773 -18.16 -12.43 22.44
CA CYS A 773 -19.28 -12.58 21.51
C CYS A 773 -20.53 -13.06 22.25
N SER A 774 -21.69 -12.47 21.95
CA SER A 774 -22.99 -12.90 22.51
C SER A 774 -23.57 -14.14 21.83
N TRP A 775 -23.09 -14.48 20.64
CA TRP A 775 -23.59 -15.58 19.81
C TRP A 775 -22.73 -16.85 19.88
N VAL A 776 -21.57 -16.80 20.56
CA VAL A 776 -20.74 -17.98 20.83
C VAL A 776 -21.32 -18.71 22.05
N LYS A 777 -21.63 -20.00 21.92
CA LYS A 777 -22.14 -20.76 23.05
C LYS A 777 -21.01 -21.17 23.98
N ARG A 778 -21.32 -21.30 25.27
CA ARG A 778 -20.35 -21.74 26.29
C ARG A 778 -19.89 -23.17 25.99
N GLY A 779 -18.58 -23.40 25.96
CA GLY A 779 -17.98 -24.71 25.70
C GLY A 779 -17.85 -25.09 24.22
N GLU A 780 -18.19 -24.21 23.28
CA GLU A 780 -17.86 -24.42 21.86
C GLU A 780 -16.35 -24.25 21.63
N GLU A 781 -15.75 -25.21 20.93
CA GLU A 781 -14.35 -25.17 20.50
C GLU A 781 -14.24 -25.54 19.02
N TYR A 782 -13.86 -24.59 18.18
CA TYR A 782 -13.65 -24.78 16.75
C TYR A 782 -12.78 -23.65 16.19
N ALA A 783 -12.28 -23.81 14.97
CA ALA A 783 -11.56 -22.77 14.26
C ALA A 783 -12.16 -22.50 12.88
N VAL A 784 -11.97 -21.27 12.40
CA VAL A 784 -12.41 -20.82 11.09
C VAL A 784 -11.23 -20.19 10.38
N LEU A 785 -10.87 -20.72 9.21
CA LEU A 785 -9.90 -20.12 8.31
C LEU A 785 -10.63 -19.25 7.29
N VAL A 786 -10.39 -17.94 7.36
CA VAL A 786 -10.94 -16.94 6.44
C VAL A 786 -9.82 -16.41 5.57
N ARG A 787 -10.07 -16.34 4.26
CA ARG A 787 -9.12 -15.85 3.26
C ARG A 787 -9.03 -14.33 3.23
N PRO A 788 -7.99 -13.75 2.61
CA PRO A 788 -7.87 -12.30 2.46
C PRO A 788 -9.02 -11.63 1.68
N ASP A 789 -9.75 -12.38 0.86
CA ASP A 789 -10.96 -11.90 0.17
C ASP A 789 -12.25 -12.00 1.02
N CYS A 790 -12.09 -12.26 2.32
CA CYS A 790 -13.15 -12.39 3.31
C CYS A 790 -14.08 -13.60 3.06
N CYS A 791 -13.65 -14.59 2.29
CA CYS A 791 -14.34 -15.87 2.13
C CYS A 791 -13.85 -16.88 3.16
N ILE A 792 -14.75 -17.68 3.72
CA ILE A 792 -14.40 -18.81 4.58
C ILE A 792 -13.85 -19.93 3.69
N GLU A 793 -12.68 -20.42 4.02
CA GLU A 793 -12.02 -21.51 3.29
C GLU A 793 -12.28 -22.86 3.97
N PHE A 794 -12.20 -22.90 5.30
CA PHE A 794 -12.43 -24.11 6.09
C PHE A 794 -12.93 -23.73 7.49
N VAL A 795 -13.85 -24.53 8.03
CA VAL A 795 -14.27 -24.49 9.42
C VAL A 795 -14.32 -25.91 9.97
N GLY A 796 -13.86 -26.11 11.20
CA GLY A 796 -13.83 -27.44 11.81
C GLY A 796 -13.21 -27.41 13.19
N ASP A 797 -12.86 -28.59 13.68
CA ASP A 797 -12.13 -28.73 14.93
C ASP A 797 -10.80 -27.96 14.86
N VAL A 798 -10.37 -27.40 15.99
CA VAL A 798 -9.19 -26.52 16.04
C VAL A 798 -7.99 -27.23 15.43
N ASP A 799 -7.67 -28.45 15.87
CA ASP A 799 -6.49 -29.19 15.39
C ASP A 799 -6.55 -29.49 13.89
N GLU A 800 -7.72 -29.83 13.35
CA GLU A 800 -7.90 -30.08 11.92
C GLU A 800 -7.66 -28.83 11.07
N VAL A 801 -8.16 -27.68 11.52
CA VAL A 801 -7.96 -26.40 10.82
C VAL A 801 -6.50 -25.98 10.88
N LEU A 802 -5.82 -26.19 11.99
CA LEU A 802 -4.40 -25.89 12.13
C LEU A 802 -3.54 -26.79 11.23
N GLU A 803 -3.80 -28.10 11.20
CA GLU A 803 -3.08 -29.04 10.33
C GLU A 803 -3.35 -28.74 8.85
N TYR A 804 -4.60 -28.44 8.50
CA TYR A 804 -4.97 -28.01 7.16
C TYR A 804 -4.23 -26.73 6.76
N THR A 805 -4.17 -25.74 7.66
CA THR A 805 -3.50 -24.47 7.38
C THR A 805 -1.99 -24.62 7.29
N ALA A 806 -1.37 -25.42 8.17
CA ALA A 806 0.08 -25.67 8.15
C ALA A 806 0.53 -26.44 6.90
N SER A 807 -0.27 -27.40 6.43
CA SER A 807 0.02 -28.16 5.21
C SER A 807 -0.15 -27.32 3.94
N ARG A 808 -1.22 -26.52 3.87
CA ARG A 808 -1.53 -25.70 2.69
C ARG A 808 -0.72 -24.41 2.64
N LEU A 809 -0.38 -23.84 3.79
CA LEU A 809 0.36 -22.59 3.96
C LEU A 809 1.58 -22.79 4.89
N PRO A 810 2.60 -23.54 4.47
CA PRO A 810 3.75 -23.86 5.32
C PRO A 810 4.49 -22.59 5.80
N GLY A 811 4.73 -22.51 7.11
CA GLY A 811 5.43 -21.40 7.77
C GLY A 811 4.55 -20.22 8.19
N LEU A 812 3.21 -20.35 8.14
CA LEU A 812 2.28 -19.30 8.58
C LEU A 812 1.81 -19.42 10.05
N ILE A 813 1.65 -20.64 10.57
CA ILE A 813 1.20 -20.95 11.94
C ILE A 813 2.24 -21.83 12.62
#